data_AF-A0A7K7I7V9-F1
#
_entry.id   AF-A0A7K7I7V9-F1
#
_cell.length_a   1.000
_cell.length_b   1.000
_cell.length_c   1.000
_cell.angle_alpha   90.00
_cell.angle_beta   90.00
_cell.angle_gamma   90.00
#
_symmetry.space_group_name_H-M   'P 1'
#
loop_
_entity.id
_entity.type
_entity.pdbx_description
1 polymer ?
#
loop_
_entity_poly.entity_id
_entity_poly.type
_entity_poly.pdbx_seq_one_letter_code
_entity_poly.pdbx_strand_id
1 'polypeptide(L)'
;RLCFDHNLCTQCYMSNKHDLAHAFERYETAHSQPVLVSPRQNLTRITLKGTFQGAKVVRGPDWEWGNQDGGEGKTGRVVDIRGWDVETGRSVASVTWADGTTNVYRVGHKGKVDLKCTVEASGGFYYKEHLPKLGKPAELQRKESTDRHPFQHGDKVKCLLDIDILREMQEGHGGWNPKMAEFIGQTGTVHRITDRGDVRVQFNSETRWTFHPGALTKLNTFWVGDVVRVIDDMETVKRFQPGHGEWTDEMAPTLGHIGKVIKVYGDGDLRVSVGGQSWTFNPACLTAYQREEEANLMTTESAKEPKSTLVTVLEKLLSQRTESEHAGCLVICAALNNAAKVRELLQKYPDKASLADKNAFFIFVDAKNQGRTALQIASYQGHLEVVKALLQAQASVDLRDDDGDTALHYAAFGNQAEVARVLLAKGASADLLNNAKCTALFIAVSQGFPEVVRALCELSCDVNLPDSQGDTPLHCAITLDYRVLIEILTEVPNIDFTLQNRQGFNLLHYAALKGNKLAIKKILARARQLVDSKKEDGFTALHLAALNNHMEVAEILIKEGRCDVNVKNSRKQSPLQLAVIQGHVAMVQLLVRQGSDVNAEDEDGDTAMHMALERQQLMALALEKRDGEMGASLLAKLQASGFLGNVELNVGTAIACYLAQEGADINYANHRGKSPLDLVTDGRIVQIIKDFSQKFRDQQVSSDSSPITCSLRRVHTTPNTMTNLSVASLAVPSECLVCSELALLIHFFPCQHSIVCEECSRRMKKCIKCQVTITKKLKQDSTEVECSPSSECTEQRKLMEELQSRYRQMEERITCPICIDDQIKLVFQCGHGSCPDCSTALTVCPICRQAIRERIHIFV
;
A
#
# COMPACT_ATOMS: atom_id res chain seq x y z
N ARG A 1 -25.47 -40.46 27.57
CA ARG A 1 -25.03 -39.91 26.26
C ARG A 1 -24.11 -38.74 26.59
N LEU A 2 -22.80 -38.94 26.55
CA LEU A 2 -21.83 -37.89 26.88
C LEU A 2 -21.93 -36.78 25.83
N CYS A 3 -22.26 -35.56 26.25
CA CYS A 3 -22.04 -34.38 25.43
C CYS A 3 -20.59 -33.98 25.69
N PHE A 4 -19.69 -34.28 24.76
CA PHE A 4 -18.33 -33.73 24.78
C PHE A 4 -18.44 -32.20 24.70
N ASP A 5 -17.57 -31.48 25.42
CA ASP A 5 -17.52 -30.02 25.60
C ASP A 5 -17.39 -29.23 24.28
N HIS A 6 -18.42 -29.30 23.43
CA HIS A 6 -18.48 -28.58 22.16
C HIS A 6 -19.39 -27.37 22.32
N ASN A 7 -18.78 -26.20 22.19
CA ASN A 7 -19.48 -24.93 22.11
C ASN A 7 -20.41 -24.87 20.88
N LEU A 8 -21.47 -24.05 20.96
CA LEU A 8 -22.53 -24.05 19.95
C LEU A 8 -22.60 -22.75 19.16
N CYS A 9 -22.79 -22.85 17.84
CA CYS A 9 -23.27 -21.72 17.07
C CYS A 9 -24.71 -21.38 17.49
N THR A 10 -25.13 -20.14 17.22
CA THR A 10 -26.45 -19.63 17.62
C THR A 10 -27.60 -20.50 17.10
N GLN A 11 -27.52 -21.02 15.88
CA GLN A 11 -28.58 -21.87 15.32
C GLN A 11 -28.69 -23.22 16.03
N CYS A 12 -27.56 -23.89 16.31
CA CYS A 12 -27.53 -25.15 17.06
C CYS A 12 -27.98 -24.97 18.51
N TYR A 13 -27.58 -23.86 19.13
CA TYR A 13 -27.95 -23.47 20.48
C TYR A 13 -29.47 -23.31 20.61
N MET A 14 -30.09 -22.53 19.73
CA MET A 14 -31.52 -22.26 19.78
C MET A 14 -32.39 -23.46 19.38
N SER A 15 -31.83 -24.41 18.63
CA SER A 15 -32.53 -25.61 18.15
C SER A 15 -32.48 -26.81 19.11
N ASN A 16 -31.87 -26.67 20.29
CA ASN A 16 -31.73 -27.75 21.28
C ASN A 16 -31.03 -29.00 20.73
N LYS A 17 -30.02 -28.84 19.87
CA LYS A 17 -29.27 -29.98 19.32
C LYS A 17 -28.43 -30.72 20.37
N HIS A 18 -28.17 -30.08 21.52
CA HIS A 18 -27.36 -30.62 22.62
C HIS A 18 -28.09 -30.54 23.96
N ASP A 19 -27.51 -31.18 24.97
CA ASP A 19 -28.03 -31.25 26.34
C ASP A 19 -28.42 -29.86 26.87
N LEU A 20 -29.57 -29.78 27.54
CA LEU A 20 -30.12 -28.54 28.08
C LEU A 20 -29.60 -28.24 29.48
N ALA A 21 -29.02 -29.24 30.16
CA ALA A 21 -28.61 -29.16 31.56
C ALA A 21 -27.28 -28.42 31.78
N HIS A 22 -26.50 -28.13 30.74
CA HIS A 22 -25.19 -27.47 30.88
C HIS A 22 -25.09 -26.11 30.18
N ALA A 23 -24.13 -25.29 30.63
CA ALA A 23 -23.81 -23.99 30.07
C ALA A 23 -22.87 -24.13 28.86
N PHE A 24 -23.07 -23.32 27.83
CA PHE A 24 -22.25 -23.37 26.60
C PHE A 24 -21.66 -21.99 26.33
N GLU A 25 -20.53 -21.94 25.64
CA GLU A 25 -20.19 -20.74 24.90
C GLU A 25 -20.97 -20.73 23.58
N ARG A 26 -21.71 -19.64 23.35
CA ARG A 26 -22.47 -19.43 22.12
C ARG A 26 -21.71 -18.50 21.19
N TYR A 27 -21.55 -18.92 19.94
CA TYR A 27 -20.95 -18.12 18.88
C TYR A 27 -22.04 -17.58 17.95
N GLU A 28 -22.04 -16.27 17.70
CA GLU A 28 -22.96 -15.61 16.75
C GLU A 28 -22.51 -15.82 15.30
N THR A 29 -21.20 -15.76 15.06
CA THR A 29 -20.56 -16.09 13.78
C THR A 29 -19.27 -16.86 14.05
N ALA A 30 -18.62 -17.40 13.02
CA ALA A 30 -17.32 -18.08 13.15
C ALA A 30 -16.19 -17.16 13.69
N HIS A 31 -16.41 -15.85 13.73
CA HIS A 31 -15.41 -14.86 14.13
C HIS A 31 -15.88 -13.98 15.31
N SER A 32 -17.07 -14.25 15.87
CA SER A 32 -17.55 -13.56 17.08
C SER A 32 -16.87 -14.11 18.32
N GLN A 33 -16.63 -13.25 19.32
CA GLN A 33 -16.23 -13.73 20.64
C GLN A 33 -17.30 -14.67 21.22
N PRO A 34 -16.89 -15.73 21.94
CA PRO A 34 -17.83 -16.60 22.64
C PRO A 34 -18.62 -15.84 23.69
N VAL A 35 -19.93 -16.08 23.72
CA VAL A 35 -20.79 -15.58 24.80
C VAL A 35 -21.17 -16.76 25.69
N LEU A 36 -20.65 -16.79 26.92
CA LEU A 36 -21.05 -17.79 27.90
C LEU A 36 -22.53 -17.61 28.26
N VAL A 37 -23.33 -18.63 28.01
CA VAL A 37 -24.78 -18.64 28.27
C VAL A 37 -25.13 -19.76 29.24
N SER A 38 -26.02 -19.43 30.18
CA SER A 38 -26.47 -20.36 31.23
C SER A 38 -27.18 -21.60 30.65
N PRO A 39 -27.35 -22.67 31.45
CA PRO A 39 -28.12 -23.83 31.03
C PRO A 39 -29.52 -23.46 30.56
N ARG A 40 -30.04 -24.19 29.56
CA ARG A 40 -31.38 -24.01 28.98
C ARG A 40 -32.45 -24.78 29.75
N GLN A 41 -32.04 -25.64 30.69
CA GLN A 41 -32.95 -26.38 31.56
C GLN A 41 -33.86 -25.40 32.30
N ASN A 42 -35.18 -25.56 32.11
CA ASN A 42 -36.24 -24.70 32.65
C ASN A 42 -36.39 -23.31 32.01
N LEU A 43 -35.73 -23.02 30.89
CA LEU A 43 -35.99 -21.80 30.10
C LEU A 43 -37.10 -22.01 29.08
N THR A 44 -37.86 -20.94 28.82
CA THR A 44 -38.95 -20.97 27.85
C THR A 44 -38.42 -20.73 26.44
N ARG A 45 -38.54 -21.73 25.57
CA ARG A 45 -38.19 -21.60 24.15
C ARG A 45 -39.35 -20.98 23.38
N ILE A 46 -39.10 -19.87 22.70
CA ILE A 46 -40.11 -19.10 21.96
C ILE A 46 -39.93 -19.31 20.46
N THR A 47 -41.04 -19.46 19.73
CA THR A 47 -41.02 -19.53 18.26
C THR A 47 -40.82 -18.14 17.67
N LEU A 48 -39.82 -17.98 16.81
CA LEU A 48 -39.57 -16.75 16.07
C LEU A 48 -40.56 -16.64 14.91
N LYS A 49 -41.36 -15.57 14.85
CA LYS A 49 -42.35 -15.34 13.80
C LYS A 49 -42.11 -14.02 13.07
N GLY A 50 -42.46 -13.97 11.79
CA GLY A 50 -42.35 -12.75 10.98
C GLY A 50 -42.37 -13.05 9.48
N THR A 51 -41.77 -12.15 8.68
CA THR A 51 -41.46 -12.41 7.27
C THR A 51 -40.34 -13.42 7.19
N PHE A 52 -40.68 -14.71 7.23
CA PHE A 52 -39.80 -15.85 6.96
C PHE A 52 -40.29 -16.60 5.72
N GLN A 53 -39.51 -17.56 5.25
CA GLN A 53 -39.95 -18.45 4.16
C GLN A 53 -41.32 -19.05 4.48
N GLY A 54 -42.25 -18.93 3.54
CA GLY A 54 -43.65 -19.34 3.67
C GLY A 54 -44.62 -18.26 4.15
N ALA A 55 -44.14 -17.08 4.59
CA ALA A 55 -44.98 -15.98 5.03
C ALA A 55 -45.83 -15.43 3.88
N LYS A 56 -47.06 -14.98 4.18
CA LYS A 56 -47.88 -14.24 3.21
C LYS A 56 -47.62 -12.76 3.33
N VAL A 57 -47.47 -12.09 2.19
CA VAL A 57 -47.16 -10.67 2.08
C VAL A 57 -48.08 -9.99 1.08
N VAL A 58 -48.24 -8.68 1.23
CA VAL A 58 -48.89 -7.75 0.30
C VAL A 58 -48.00 -6.53 0.10
N ARG A 59 -48.39 -5.61 -0.79
CA ARG A 59 -47.72 -4.32 -0.96
C ARG A 59 -47.49 -3.61 0.38
N GLY A 60 -46.24 -3.22 0.61
CA GLY A 60 -45.79 -2.43 1.74
C GLY A 60 -45.81 -0.93 1.44
N PRO A 61 -45.46 -0.10 2.43
CA PRO A 61 -45.52 1.36 2.33
C PRO A 61 -44.58 1.95 1.26
N ASP A 62 -43.44 1.31 0.97
CA ASP A 62 -42.42 1.83 0.04
C ASP A 62 -42.50 1.20 -1.37
N TRP A 63 -43.64 0.60 -1.72
CA TRP A 63 -43.82 -0.11 -2.99
C TRP A 63 -43.66 0.80 -4.22
N GLU A 64 -42.64 0.55 -5.05
CA GLU A 64 -42.34 1.30 -6.29
C GLU A 64 -42.37 0.44 -7.57
N TRP A 65 -42.87 -0.80 -7.48
CA TRP A 65 -42.69 -1.85 -8.50
C TRP A 65 -43.88 -2.04 -9.45
N GLY A 66 -44.74 -1.03 -9.58
CA GLY A 66 -45.93 -1.09 -10.44
C GLY A 66 -46.86 -2.27 -10.09
N ASN A 67 -47.39 -2.96 -11.12
CA ASN A 67 -48.31 -4.10 -10.96
C ASN A 67 -47.62 -5.46 -11.15
N GLN A 68 -46.34 -5.58 -10.80
CA GLN A 68 -45.59 -6.85 -10.86
C GLN A 68 -46.16 -7.96 -9.96
N ASP A 69 -47.07 -7.62 -9.04
CA ASP A 69 -47.78 -8.53 -8.14
C ASP A 69 -49.17 -8.93 -8.63
N GLY A 70 -49.55 -8.54 -9.86
CA GLY A 70 -50.87 -8.79 -10.42
C GLY A 70 -51.95 -7.79 -9.98
N GLY A 71 -51.55 -6.66 -9.37
CA GLY A 71 -52.44 -5.56 -8.99
C GLY A 71 -52.67 -5.42 -7.48
N GLU A 72 -53.25 -4.29 -7.08
CA GLU A 72 -53.44 -3.94 -5.67
C GLU A 72 -54.32 -4.97 -4.94
N GLY A 73 -53.92 -5.35 -3.72
CA GLY A 73 -54.64 -6.31 -2.88
C GLY A 73 -54.33 -7.79 -3.17
N LYS A 74 -53.48 -8.08 -4.16
CA LYS A 74 -52.97 -9.45 -4.36
C LYS A 74 -51.98 -9.84 -3.26
N THR A 75 -51.98 -11.13 -2.95
CA THR A 75 -51.10 -11.71 -1.92
C THR A 75 -50.00 -12.51 -2.58
N GLY A 76 -48.80 -12.40 -2.01
CA GLY A 76 -47.62 -13.17 -2.39
C GLY A 76 -47.14 -14.03 -1.25
N ARG A 77 -46.33 -15.03 -1.57
CA ARG A 77 -45.69 -15.93 -0.60
C ARG A 77 -44.18 -15.78 -0.67
N VAL A 78 -43.56 -15.54 0.47
CA VAL A 78 -42.10 -15.45 0.59
C VAL A 78 -41.48 -16.81 0.33
N VAL A 79 -40.61 -16.90 -0.67
CA VAL A 79 -39.88 -18.12 -1.05
C VAL A 79 -38.51 -18.14 -0.38
N ASP A 80 -37.86 -16.98 -0.26
CA ASP A 80 -36.50 -16.88 0.23
C ASP A 80 -36.20 -15.49 0.80
N ILE A 81 -35.25 -15.38 1.72
CA ILE A 81 -34.80 -14.13 2.34
C ILE A 81 -33.28 -14.07 2.30
N ARG A 82 -32.75 -13.01 1.70
CA ARG A 82 -31.32 -12.83 1.47
C ARG A 82 -30.89 -11.38 1.62
N GLY A 83 -29.58 -11.13 1.52
CA GLY A 83 -29.04 -9.78 1.42
C GLY A 83 -29.13 -9.23 0.00
N TRP A 84 -29.29 -7.91 -0.13
CA TRP A 84 -29.14 -7.21 -1.42
C TRP A 84 -27.68 -7.16 -1.87
N ASP A 85 -26.77 -7.08 -0.91
CA ASP A 85 -25.32 -7.02 -1.03
C ASP A 85 -24.67 -7.80 0.12
N VAL A 86 -23.34 -7.82 0.16
CA VAL A 86 -22.54 -8.53 1.18
C VAL A 86 -22.64 -7.87 2.57
N GLU A 87 -23.13 -6.62 2.65
CA GLU A 87 -23.14 -5.82 3.88
C GLU A 87 -24.45 -5.91 4.67
N THR A 88 -25.58 -6.17 4.00
CA THR A 88 -26.91 -6.15 4.63
C THR A 88 -27.56 -7.53 4.68
N GLY A 89 -27.39 -8.25 5.80
CA GLY A 89 -28.06 -9.54 6.02
C GLY A 89 -29.58 -9.42 6.10
N ARG A 90 -30.30 -10.31 5.40
CA ARG A 90 -31.79 -10.38 5.36
C ARG A 90 -32.50 -9.08 4.95
N SER A 91 -31.92 -8.32 4.03
CA SER A 91 -32.46 -7.02 3.60
C SER A 91 -33.49 -7.07 2.46
N VAL A 92 -33.63 -8.23 1.79
CA VAL A 92 -34.63 -8.46 0.73
C VAL A 92 -35.31 -9.83 0.83
N ALA A 93 -36.51 -9.93 0.24
CA ALA A 93 -37.29 -11.15 0.16
C ALA A 93 -37.69 -11.46 -1.28
N SER A 94 -37.52 -12.71 -1.69
CA SER A 94 -38.07 -13.25 -2.93
C SER A 94 -39.51 -13.69 -2.69
N VAL A 95 -40.45 -13.20 -3.48
CA VAL A 95 -41.89 -13.44 -3.31
C VAL A 95 -42.48 -13.97 -4.60
N THR A 96 -43.19 -15.08 -4.50
CA THR A 96 -44.05 -15.60 -5.57
C THR A 96 -45.47 -15.10 -5.38
N TRP A 97 -46.01 -14.40 -6.37
CA TRP A 97 -47.35 -13.85 -6.37
C TRP A 97 -48.38 -14.86 -6.90
N ALA A 98 -49.67 -14.54 -6.71
CA ALA A 98 -50.77 -15.41 -7.10
C ALA A 98 -50.87 -15.67 -8.62
N ASP A 99 -50.25 -14.80 -9.44
CA ASP A 99 -50.14 -14.96 -10.90
C ASP A 99 -48.96 -15.86 -11.33
N GLY A 100 -48.20 -16.40 -10.36
CA GLY A 100 -47.05 -17.27 -10.59
C GLY A 100 -45.72 -16.52 -10.81
N THR A 101 -45.73 -15.19 -10.88
CA THR A 101 -44.50 -14.41 -11.00
C THR A 101 -43.71 -14.42 -9.70
N THR A 102 -42.38 -14.50 -9.80
CA THR A 102 -41.48 -14.45 -8.64
C THR A 102 -40.50 -13.30 -8.79
N ASN A 103 -40.52 -12.38 -7.83
CA ASN A 103 -39.75 -11.15 -7.86
C ASN A 103 -39.12 -10.85 -6.49
N VAL A 104 -38.13 -9.97 -6.45
CA VAL A 104 -37.36 -9.64 -5.24
C VAL A 104 -37.71 -8.23 -4.77
N TYR A 105 -37.98 -8.07 -3.48
CA TYR A 105 -38.45 -6.83 -2.89
C TYR A 105 -37.70 -6.48 -1.60
N ARG A 106 -37.63 -5.20 -1.26
CA ARG A 106 -36.91 -4.70 -0.08
C ARG A 106 -37.69 -4.96 1.20
N VAL A 107 -37.00 -5.45 2.22
CA VAL A 107 -37.52 -5.62 3.59
C VAL A 107 -36.56 -4.98 4.60
N GLY A 108 -36.05 -3.79 4.26
CA GLY A 108 -35.11 -3.02 5.09
C GLY A 108 -33.90 -2.45 4.33
N HIS A 109 -33.65 -2.87 3.09
CA HIS A 109 -32.55 -2.30 2.29
C HIS A 109 -32.75 -0.79 2.07
N LYS A 110 -31.72 0.01 2.37
CA LYS A 110 -31.76 1.49 2.39
C LYS A 110 -32.90 2.07 3.24
N GLY A 111 -33.33 1.34 4.28
CA GLY A 111 -34.42 1.75 5.16
C GLY A 111 -35.81 1.64 4.55
N LYS A 112 -35.96 1.03 3.36
CA LYS A 112 -37.25 0.86 2.67
C LYS A 112 -37.83 -0.54 2.87
N VAL A 113 -39.15 -0.61 3.00
CA VAL A 113 -39.92 -1.84 3.18
C VAL A 113 -41.05 -1.91 2.14
N ASP A 114 -40.80 -2.64 1.07
CA ASP A 114 -41.73 -2.81 -0.04
C ASP A 114 -42.82 -3.85 0.27
N LEU A 115 -42.65 -4.69 1.30
CA LEU A 115 -43.56 -5.77 1.62
C LEU A 115 -44.16 -5.63 3.02
N LYS A 116 -45.47 -5.84 3.13
CA LYS A 116 -46.17 -5.96 4.40
C LYS A 116 -46.55 -7.41 4.66
N CYS A 117 -46.12 -7.97 5.78
CA CYS A 117 -46.51 -9.32 6.21
C CYS A 117 -47.96 -9.33 6.70
N THR A 118 -48.77 -10.26 6.16
CA THR A 118 -50.17 -10.46 6.57
C THR A 118 -50.36 -11.78 7.30
N VAL A 119 -49.57 -12.80 6.96
CA VAL A 119 -49.50 -14.06 7.72
C VAL A 119 -48.04 -14.38 7.98
N GLU A 120 -47.68 -14.36 9.26
CA GLU A 120 -46.33 -14.65 9.72
C GLU A 120 -45.97 -16.12 9.50
N ALA A 121 -44.72 -16.38 9.14
CA ALA A 121 -44.13 -17.72 9.13
C ALA A 121 -43.12 -17.87 10.27
N SER A 122 -42.79 -19.12 10.60
CA SER A 122 -41.79 -19.46 11.62
C SER A 122 -40.38 -19.39 11.05
N GLY A 123 -39.48 -18.71 11.75
CA GLY A 123 -38.06 -18.57 11.42
C GLY A 123 -37.11 -19.39 12.29
N GLY A 124 -37.65 -20.33 13.06
CA GLY A 124 -36.91 -21.08 14.08
C GLY A 124 -37.33 -20.70 15.49
N PHE A 125 -36.41 -20.87 16.44
CA PHE A 125 -36.68 -20.70 17.87
C PHE A 125 -35.65 -19.78 18.50
N TYR A 126 -35.96 -19.23 19.67
CA TYR A 126 -35.00 -18.50 20.48
C TYR A 126 -35.33 -18.59 21.99
N TYR A 127 -34.34 -18.30 22.82
CA TYR A 127 -34.48 -18.12 24.26
C TYR A 127 -34.35 -16.63 24.58
N LYS A 128 -35.43 -16.00 25.05
CA LYS A 128 -35.49 -14.54 25.28
C LYS A 128 -34.41 -14.08 26.25
N GLU A 129 -34.19 -14.86 27.30
CA GLU A 129 -33.24 -14.63 28.38
C GLU A 129 -31.79 -14.67 27.89
N HIS A 130 -31.55 -15.28 26.73
CA HIS A 130 -30.23 -15.44 26.12
C HIS A 130 -30.06 -14.58 24.86
N LEU A 131 -30.97 -13.66 24.57
CA LEU A 131 -30.77 -12.67 23.52
C LEU A 131 -29.94 -11.47 24.03
N PRO A 132 -29.14 -10.84 23.17
CA PRO A 132 -28.46 -9.59 23.50
C PRO A 132 -29.47 -8.51 23.93
N LYS A 133 -29.12 -7.71 24.94
CA LYS A 133 -29.94 -6.56 25.36
C LYS A 133 -29.69 -5.39 24.41
N LEU A 134 -30.73 -4.94 23.71
CA LEU A 134 -30.72 -3.74 22.87
C LEU A 134 -30.15 -2.53 23.63
N GLY A 135 -29.23 -1.80 23.01
CA GLY A 135 -28.64 -0.57 23.58
C GLY A 135 -27.40 -0.78 24.45
N LYS A 136 -27.02 -2.02 24.77
CA LYS A 136 -25.63 -2.31 25.17
C LYS A 136 -24.82 -2.56 23.89
N PRO A 137 -23.58 -2.06 23.76
CA PRO A 137 -22.71 -2.52 22.70
C PRO A 137 -22.58 -4.04 22.92
N ALA A 138 -23.21 -4.83 22.06
CA ALA A 138 -22.77 -6.20 21.93
C ALA A 138 -21.29 -6.06 21.55
N GLU A 139 -20.40 -6.66 22.34
CA GLU A 139 -19.01 -6.83 21.97
C GLU A 139 -18.96 -7.76 20.75
N LEU A 140 -19.45 -7.27 19.61
CA LEU A 140 -18.97 -7.62 18.29
C LEU A 140 -17.59 -6.96 18.13
N GLN A 141 -16.72 -7.14 19.12
CA GLN A 141 -15.30 -7.13 18.86
C GLN A 141 -15.09 -8.34 17.96
N ARG A 142 -15.09 -8.09 16.64
CA ARG A 142 -14.40 -8.99 15.73
C ARG A 142 -13.03 -9.22 16.36
N LYS A 143 -12.59 -10.46 16.44
CA LYS A 143 -11.15 -10.68 16.45
C LYS A 143 -10.62 -9.91 15.23
N GLU A 144 -9.93 -8.79 15.45
CA GLU A 144 -8.97 -8.34 14.46
C GLU A 144 -8.05 -9.53 14.29
N SER A 145 -8.18 -10.22 13.15
CA SER A 145 -7.32 -11.34 12.83
C SER A 145 -5.94 -10.76 12.53
N THR A 146 -5.16 -10.56 13.59
CA THR A 146 -3.71 -10.49 13.53
C THR A 146 -3.09 -11.86 13.23
N ASP A 147 -3.89 -12.90 13.07
CA ASP A 147 -3.44 -14.21 12.60
C ASP A 147 -3.70 -14.38 11.10
N ARG A 148 -2.59 -14.62 10.42
CA ARG A 148 -2.43 -15.13 9.05
C ARG A 148 -3.59 -16.04 8.63
N HIS A 149 -3.96 -15.98 7.35
CA HIS A 149 -4.81 -16.99 6.71
C HIS A 149 -4.40 -18.40 7.18
N PRO A 150 -5.32 -19.26 7.68
CA PRO A 150 -4.98 -20.55 8.30
C PRO A 150 -4.40 -21.57 7.31
N PHE A 151 -4.46 -21.25 6.02
CA PHE A 151 -3.91 -22.05 4.93
C PHE A 151 -2.83 -21.26 4.19
N GLN A 152 -1.90 -21.98 3.58
CA GLN A 152 -0.86 -21.45 2.69
C GLN A 152 -0.84 -22.25 1.39
N HIS A 153 -0.22 -21.68 0.34
CA HIS A 153 0.00 -22.41 -0.90
C HIS A 153 0.75 -23.72 -0.63
N GLY A 154 0.23 -24.85 -1.10
CA GLY A 154 0.82 -26.17 -0.93
C GLY A 154 0.29 -26.97 0.26
N ASP A 155 -0.52 -26.37 1.16
CA ASP A 155 -1.11 -27.10 2.28
C ASP A 155 -1.98 -28.27 1.81
N LYS A 156 -1.89 -29.42 2.48
CA LYS A 156 -2.81 -30.54 2.25
C LYS A 156 -4.07 -30.30 3.08
N VAL A 157 -5.23 -30.41 2.44
CA VAL A 157 -6.53 -30.11 3.05
C VAL A 157 -7.56 -31.15 2.66
N LYS A 158 -8.57 -31.31 3.50
CA LYS A 158 -9.67 -32.26 3.28
C LYS A 158 -10.99 -31.66 3.74
N CYS A 159 -12.05 -31.82 2.96
CA CYS A 159 -13.41 -31.49 3.39
C CYS A 159 -14.05 -32.71 4.04
N LEU A 160 -14.47 -32.58 5.30
CA LEU A 160 -15.13 -33.65 6.07
C LEU A 160 -16.61 -33.33 6.36
N LEU A 161 -17.12 -32.22 5.82
CA LEU A 161 -18.51 -31.81 6.02
C LEU A 161 -19.47 -32.63 5.16
N ASP A 162 -20.66 -32.88 5.69
CA ASP A 162 -21.77 -33.46 4.94
C ASP A 162 -22.18 -32.57 3.76
N ILE A 163 -22.68 -33.19 2.70
CA ILE A 163 -23.05 -32.55 1.42
C ILE A 163 -23.98 -31.35 1.63
N ASP A 164 -25.01 -31.50 2.47
CA ASP A 164 -26.00 -30.44 2.71
C ASP A 164 -25.39 -29.23 3.43
N ILE A 165 -24.44 -29.46 4.35
CA ILE A 165 -23.74 -28.41 5.10
C ILE A 165 -22.74 -27.69 4.19
N LEU A 166 -21.98 -28.46 3.40
CA LEU A 166 -21.02 -27.89 2.45
C LEU A 166 -21.73 -27.04 1.39
N ARG A 167 -22.89 -27.48 0.88
CA ARG A 167 -23.68 -26.73 -0.09
C ARG A 167 -24.09 -25.36 0.45
N GLU A 168 -24.56 -25.30 1.70
CA GLU A 168 -24.95 -24.05 2.36
C GLU A 168 -23.75 -23.14 2.62
N MET A 169 -22.62 -23.70 3.08
CA MET A 169 -21.39 -22.93 3.32
C MET A 169 -20.73 -22.37 2.04
N GLN A 170 -21.01 -22.96 0.89
CA GLN A 170 -20.48 -22.50 -0.40
C GLN A 170 -21.23 -21.31 -1.00
N GLU A 171 -22.35 -20.90 -0.39
CA GLU A 171 -23.09 -19.73 -0.81
C GLU A 171 -22.27 -18.45 -0.58
N GLY A 172 -21.93 -17.75 -1.67
CA GLY A 172 -21.03 -16.58 -1.64
C GLY A 172 -19.54 -16.89 -1.79
N HIS A 173 -19.14 -18.17 -1.75
CA HIS A 173 -17.75 -18.62 -1.75
C HIS A 173 -17.48 -19.62 -2.87
N GLY A 174 -17.23 -19.15 -4.10
CA GLY A 174 -16.93 -20.02 -5.27
C GLY A 174 -18.09 -20.87 -5.81
N GLY A 175 -19.22 -20.96 -5.10
CA GLY A 175 -20.44 -21.63 -5.51
C GLY A 175 -20.44 -23.15 -5.27
N TRP A 176 -21.63 -23.75 -5.29
CA TRP A 176 -21.82 -25.19 -5.17
C TRP A 176 -21.92 -25.85 -6.56
N ASN A 177 -21.16 -26.92 -6.77
CA ASN A 177 -21.30 -27.80 -7.93
C ASN A 177 -21.52 -29.25 -7.43
N PRO A 178 -22.52 -30.00 -7.94
CA PRO A 178 -22.76 -31.37 -7.52
C PRO A 178 -21.53 -32.30 -7.58
N LYS A 179 -20.61 -32.08 -8.53
CA LYS A 179 -19.36 -32.86 -8.63
C LYS A 179 -18.40 -32.63 -7.46
N MET A 180 -18.56 -31.56 -6.69
CA MET A 180 -17.77 -31.32 -5.47
C MET A 180 -18.01 -32.39 -4.41
N ALA A 181 -19.22 -32.99 -4.39
CA ALA A 181 -19.57 -34.05 -3.45
C ALA A 181 -18.64 -35.28 -3.58
N GLU A 182 -18.13 -35.56 -4.78
CA GLU A 182 -17.20 -36.66 -5.04
C GLU A 182 -15.83 -36.46 -4.37
N PHE A 183 -15.47 -35.21 -4.05
CA PHE A 183 -14.20 -34.84 -3.43
C PHE A 183 -14.30 -34.62 -1.91
N ILE A 184 -15.50 -34.74 -1.33
CA ILE A 184 -15.66 -34.82 0.12
C ILE A 184 -14.96 -36.09 0.59
N GLY A 185 -14.11 -35.97 1.61
CA GLY A 185 -13.32 -37.09 2.08
C GLY A 185 -12.06 -37.39 1.23
N GLN A 186 -11.77 -36.62 0.17
CA GLN A 186 -10.50 -36.72 -0.57
C GLN A 186 -9.49 -35.67 -0.10
N THR A 187 -8.20 -36.01 -0.18
CA THR A 187 -7.11 -35.08 0.13
C THR A 187 -6.79 -34.22 -1.09
N GLY A 188 -6.93 -32.90 -0.96
CA GLY A 188 -6.56 -31.92 -1.96
C GLY A 188 -5.36 -31.06 -1.52
N THR A 189 -4.80 -30.30 -2.44
CA THR A 189 -3.68 -29.38 -2.17
C THR A 189 -4.13 -27.94 -2.39
N VAL A 190 -3.84 -27.02 -1.47
CA VAL A 190 -4.15 -25.60 -1.62
C VAL A 190 -3.32 -25.03 -2.76
N HIS A 191 -3.98 -24.69 -3.86
CA HIS A 191 -3.36 -24.12 -5.06
C HIS A 191 -3.23 -22.61 -4.96
N ARG A 192 -4.21 -21.92 -4.36
CA ARG A 192 -4.12 -20.49 -4.04
C ARG A 192 -5.22 -20.10 -3.07
N ILE A 193 -5.03 -18.95 -2.42
CA ILE A 193 -6.05 -18.29 -1.61
C ILE A 193 -6.51 -17.08 -2.42
N THR A 194 -7.82 -16.90 -2.56
CA THR A 194 -8.36 -15.76 -3.29
C THR A 194 -8.27 -14.49 -2.44
N ASP A 195 -8.40 -13.34 -3.07
CA ASP A 195 -8.38 -12.04 -2.39
C ASP A 195 -9.53 -11.88 -1.37
N ARG A 196 -10.55 -12.75 -1.44
CA ARG A 196 -11.67 -12.84 -0.49
C ARG A 196 -11.43 -13.84 0.64
N GLY A 197 -10.26 -14.47 0.67
CA GLY A 197 -9.89 -15.48 1.65
C GLY A 197 -10.31 -16.91 1.27
N ASP A 198 -10.99 -17.16 0.15
CA ASP A 198 -11.43 -18.51 -0.24
C ASP A 198 -10.26 -19.39 -0.64
N VAL A 199 -10.35 -20.67 -0.30
CA VAL A 199 -9.26 -21.61 -0.53
C VAL A 199 -9.53 -22.39 -1.82
N ARG A 200 -8.71 -22.16 -2.85
CA ARG A 200 -8.77 -22.95 -4.08
C ARG A 200 -7.93 -24.21 -3.91
N VAL A 201 -8.60 -25.34 -3.88
CA VAL A 201 -8.01 -26.67 -3.66
C VAL A 201 -7.94 -27.42 -4.98
N GLN A 202 -6.75 -27.92 -5.31
CA GLN A 202 -6.51 -28.80 -6.43
C GLN A 202 -6.61 -30.27 -5.99
N PHE A 203 -7.45 -31.03 -6.70
CA PHE A 203 -7.60 -32.47 -6.59
C PHE A 203 -7.14 -33.08 -7.91
N ASN A 204 -6.13 -33.95 -7.87
CA ASN A 204 -5.47 -34.51 -9.05
C ASN A 204 -4.84 -33.41 -9.96
N SER A 205 -4.21 -33.80 -11.08
CA SER A 205 -3.43 -32.87 -11.93
C SER A 205 -4.26 -31.79 -12.63
N GLU A 206 -5.58 -31.92 -12.72
CA GLU A 206 -6.42 -31.05 -13.56
C GLU A 206 -7.65 -30.45 -12.85
N THR A 207 -8.17 -31.04 -11.77
CA THR A 207 -9.44 -30.59 -11.15
C THR A 207 -9.19 -29.61 -10.02
N ARG A 208 -9.89 -28.47 -10.02
CA ARG A 208 -9.72 -27.41 -9.02
C ARG A 208 -11.08 -26.89 -8.55
N TRP A 209 -11.28 -26.89 -7.24
CA TRP A 209 -12.50 -26.42 -6.59
C TRP A 209 -12.17 -25.29 -5.62
N THR A 210 -13.10 -24.36 -5.43
CA THR A 210 -12.93 -23.26 -4.47
C THR A 210 -13.81 -23.57 -3.28
N PHE A 211 -13.24 -23.64 -2.09
CA PHE A 211 -13.92 -23.97 -0.85
C PHE A 211 -13.89 -22.76 0.09
N HIS A 212 -14.98 -22.58 0.83
CA HIS A 212 -15.00 -21.75 2.02
C HIS A 212 -13.91 -22.25 2.99
N PRO A 213 -13.07 -21.36 3.59
CA PRO A 213 -11.94 -21.78 4.44
C PRO A 213 -12.37 -22.67 5.62
N GLY A 214 -13.48 -22.34 6.25
CA GLY A 214 -14.05 -23.12 7.35
C GLY A 214 -14.63 -24.48 6.95
N ALA A 215 -14.74 -24.79 5.65
CA ALA A 215 -15.15 -26.11 5.18
C ALA A 215 -13.97 -27.10 5.07
N LEU A 216 -12.74 -26.60 5.17
CA LEU A 216 -11.52 -27.39 5.00
C LEU A 216 -10.85 -27.65 6.34
N THR A 217 -10.41 -28.89 6.52
CA THR A 217 -9.51 -29.29 7.59
C THR A 217 -8.10 -29.38 7.01
N LYS A 218 -7.14 -28.66 7.61
CA LYS A 218 -5.72 -28.80 7.28
C LYS A 218 -5.23 -30.17 7.74
N LEU A 219 -4.59 -30.92 6.85
CA LEU A 219 -3.92 -32.17 7.16
C LEU A 219 -2.44 -31.89 7.38
N ASN A 220 -1.96 -32.08 8.61
CA ASN A 220 -0.54 -31.99 8.92
C ASN A 220 0.17 -33.27 8.45
N THR A 221 0.37 -33.39 7.13
CA THR A 221 1.15 -34.49 6.55
C THR A 221 2.62 -34.11 6.52
N PHE A 222 3.43 -34.82 7.28
CA PHE A 222 4.88 -34.64 7.32
C PHE A 222 5.58 -35.78 6.58
N TRP A 223 6.72 -35.47 5.97
CA TRP A 223 7.55 -36.43 5.22
C TRP A 223 8.88 -36.68 5.93
N VAL A 224 9.51 -37.81 5.61
CA VAL A 224 10.89 -38.08 6.04
C VAL A 224 11.79 -36.99 5.47
N GLY A 225 12.45 -36.24 6.37
CA GLY A 225 13.30 -35.12 6.04
C GLY A 225 12.75 -33.75 6.45
N ASP A 226 11.45 -33.65 6.76
CA ASP A 226 10.82 -32.38 7.14
C ASP A 226 11.38 -31.84 8.45
N VAL A 227 11.54 -30.52 8.51
CA VAL A 227 11.93 -29.81 9.72
C VAL A 227 10.67 -29.40 10.46
N VAL A 228 10.56 -29.79 11.72
CA VAL A 228 9.36 -29.63 12.54
C VAL A 228 9.74 -29.06 13.90
N ARG A 229 8.86 -28.29 14.50
CA ARG A 229 8.99 -27.81 15.87
C ARG A 229 8.08 -28.61 16.79
N VAL A 230 8.61 -29.10 17.90
CA VAL A 230 7.80 -29.71 18.96
C VAL A 230 7.07 -28.60 19.71
N ILE A 231 5.79 -28.79 20.02
CA ILE A 231 5.01 -27.86 20.84
C ILE A 231 5.74 -27.63 22.18
N ASP A 232 5.68 -26.40 22.68
CA ASP A 232 6.36 -25.94 23.90
C ASP A 232 5.62 -26.32 25.19
N ASP A 233 4.29 -26.46 25.13
CA ASP A 233 3.47 -26.85 26.26
C ASP A 233 3.55 -28.36 26.58
N MET A 234 4.06 -28.67 27.76
CA MET A 234 4.26 -30.05 28.25
C MET A 234 2.94 -30.79 28.46
N GLU A 235 1.90 -30.12 28.96
CA GLU A 235 0.64 -30.78 29.33
C GLU A 235 -0.16 -31.17 28.09
N THR A 236 -0.13 -30.38 27.01
CA THR A 236 -0.70 -30.78 25.71
C THR A 236 0.05 -31.95 25.08
N VAL A 237 1.38 -31.97 25.11
CA VAL A 237 2.14 -33.11 24.57
C VAL A 237 1.85 -34.40 25.34
N LYS A 238 1.80 -34.35 26.69
CA LYS A 238 1.38 -35.49 27.52
C LYS A 238 -0.01 -36.00 27.20
N ARG A 239 -0.93 -35.10 26.83
CA ARG A 239 -2.31 -35.46 26.47
C ARG A 239 -2.41 -36.15 25.11
N PHE A 240 -1.53 -35.84 24.16
CA PHE A 240 -1.56 -36.37 22.78
C PHE A 240 -0.68 -37.61 22.56
N GLN A 241 0.30 -37.86 23.42
CA GLN A 241 1.22 -38.99 23.32
C GLN A 241 0.67 -40.41 23.63
N PRO A 242 -0.41 -40.62 24.42
CA PRO A 242 -0.92 -41.96 24.69
C PRO A 242 -1.31 -42.69 23.40
N GLY A 243 -0.76 -43.89 23.18
CA GLY A 243 -0.93 -44.67 21.95
C GLY A 243 0.02 -44.30 20.80
N HIS A 244 0.88 -43.28 20.97
CA HIS A 244 1.73 -42.69 19.93
C HIS A 244 3.20 -42.53 20.38
N GLY A 245 3.76 -43.59 20.98
CA GLY A 245 5.13 -43.62 21.52
C GLY A 245 5.23 -43.34 23.02
N GLU A 246 4.12 -42.99 23.67
CA GLU A 246 3.98 -42.62 25.09
C GLU A 246 4.81 -41.40 25.49
N TRP A 247 4.46 -40.77 26.61
CA TRP A 247 5.28 -39.71 27.19
C TRP A 247 6.34 -40.30 28.12
N THR A 248 7.56 -39.77 28.04
CA THR A 248 8.62 -40.02 29.03
C THR A 248 9.22 -38.68 29.46
N ASP A 249 9.64 -38.56 30.72
CA ASP A 249 10.17 -37.29 31.24
C ASP A 249 11.48 -36.85 30.54
N GLU A 250 12.17 -37.80 29.89
CA GLU A 250 13.34 -37.53 29.04
C GLU A 250 12.98 -36.78 27.74
N MET A 251 11.70 -36.71 27.36
CA MET A 251 11.23 -35.91 26.22
C MET A 251 11.10 -34.43 26.55
N ALA A 252 11.04 -34.03 27.82
CA ALA A 252 10.87 -32.64 28.24
C ALA A 252 11.85 -31.63 27.61
N PRO A 253 13.14 -31.95 27.40
CA PRO A 253 14.09 -31.06 26.73
C PRO A 253 13.78 -30.80 25.26
N THR A 254 12.90 -31.60 24.63
CA THR A 254 12.55 -31.46 23.21
C THR A 254 11.45 -30.44 22.96
N LEU A 255 10.68 -30.07 24.00
CA LEU A 255 9.58 -29.11 23.89
C LEU A 255 10.09 -27.77 23.38
N GLY A 256 9.39 -27.19 22.40
CA GLY A 256 9.77 -25.93 21.75
C GLY A 256 10.97 -26.01 20.80
N HIS A 257 11.68 -27.15 20.73
CA HIS A 257 12.87 -27.31 19.91
C HIS A 257 12.54 -27.79 18.49
N ILE A 258 13.44 -27.46 17.57
CA ILE A 258 13.36 -27.86 16.18
C ILE A 258 14.00 -29.24 16.03
N GLY A 259 13.30 -30.14 15.35
CA GLY A 259 13.78 -31.46 14.99
C GLY A 259 13.55 -31.79 13.53
N LYS A 260 14.15 -32.89 13.10
CA LYS A 260 14.02 -33.41 11.74
C LYS A 260 13.28 -34.74 11.74
N VAL A 261 12.22 -34.86 10.94
CA VAL A 261 11.48 -36.10 10.78
C VAL A 261 12.39 -37.13 10.10
N ILE A 262 12.62 -38.25 10.78
CA ILE A 262 13.49 -39.35 10.35
C ILE A 262 12.67 -40.51 9.77
N LYS A 263 11.44 -40.68 10.26
CA LYS A 263 10.54 -41.75 9.83
C LYS A 263 9.08 -41.35 10.04
N VAL A 264 8.23 -41.73 9.09
CA VAL A 264 6.77 -41.66 9.22
C VAL A 264 6.26 -43.09 9.31
N TYR A 265 5.51 -43.41 10.36
CA TYR A 265 4.92 -44.72 10.59
C TYR A 265 3.55 -44.84 9.87
N GLY A 266 3.08 -46.08 9.66
CA GLY A 266 1.87 -46.35 8.88
C GLY A 266 0.56 -45.90 9.55
N ASP A 267 0.61 -45.65 10.86
CA ASP A 267 -0.43 -45.03 11.69
C ASP A 267 -0.40 -43.50 11.67
N GLY A 268 0.62 -42.91 11.05
CA GLY A 268 0.82 -41.46 10.95
C GLY A 268 1.84 -40.90 11.93
N ASP A 269 2.39 -41.70 12.86
CA ASP A 269 3.34 -41.21 13.85
C ASP A 269 4.69 -40.82 13.26
N LEU A 270 5.35 -39.85 13.91
CA LEU A 270 6.55 -39.23 13.39
C LEU A 270 7.70 -39.49 14.33
N ARG A 271 8.72 -40.21 13.84
CA ARG A 271 10.01 -40.25 14.52
C ARG A 271 10.77 -38.99 14.16
N VAL A 272 11.08 -38.16 15.13
CA VAL A 272 11.78 -36.87 14.97
C VAL A 272 13.09 -36.89 15.72
N SER A 273 14.18 -36.47 15.07
CA SER A 273 15.47 -36.25 15.72
C SER A 273 15.56 -34.82 16.23
N VAL A 274 15.75 -34.65 17.54
CA VAL A 274 15.94 -33.36 18.22
C VAL A 274 17.24 -33.46 19.02
N GLY A 275 18.22 -32.58 18.73
CA GLY A 275 19.49 -32.54 19.49
C GLY A 275 20.32 -33.83 19.43
N GLY A 276 20.20 -34.63 18.36
CA GLY A 276 20.94 -35.89 18.19
C GLY A 276 20.27 -37.13 18.81
N GLN A 277 19.18 -36.95 19.58
CA GLN A 277 18.32 -38.04 20.05
C GLN A 277 17.07 -38.13 19.17
N SER A 278 16.39 -39.29 19.14
CA SER A 278 15.20 -39.50 18.32
C SER A 278 14.00 -39.93 19.16
N TRP A 279 12.87 -39.28 18.99
CA TRP A 279 11.63 -39.55 19.72
C TRP A 279 10.48 -39.76 18.75
N THR A 280 9.49 -40.56 19.12
CA THR A 280 8.26 -40.73 18.35
C THR A 280 7.22 -39.76 18.89
N PHE A 281 6.64 -38.97 18.01
CA PHE A 281 5.62 -37.98 18.34
C PHE A 281 4.35 -38.25 17.54
N ASN A 282 3.22 -38.01 18.20
CA ASN A 282 1.97 -37.72 17.53
C ASN A 282 2.14 -36.49 16.61
N PRO A 283 1.68 -36.52 15.34
CA PRO A 283 1.73 -35.36 14.44
C PRO A 283 1.11 -34.08 15.00
N ALA A 284 0.15 -34.20 15.92
CA ALA A 284 -0.47 -33.06 16.60
C ALA A 284 0.49 -32.36 17.60
N CYS A 285 1.55 -33.05 18.06
CA CYS A 285 2.60 -32.48 18.90
C CYS A 285 3.64 -31.69 18.10
N LEU A 286 3.52 -31.65 16.77
CA LEU A 286 4.53 -31.13 15.85
C LEU A 286 3.93 -30.07 14.93
N THR A 287 4.70 -29.02 14.67
CA THR A 287 4.35 -27.97 13.71
C THR A 287 5.39 -27.92 12.60
N ALA A 288 4.96 -27.86 11.34
CA ALA A 288 5.87 -27.74 10.21
C ALA A 288 6.67 -26.43 10.34
N TYR A 289 8.00 -26.54 10.32
CA TYR A 289 8.88 -25.40 10.44
C TYR A 289 9.39 -25.04 9.05
N GLN A 290 8.73 -24.07 8.42
CA GLN A 290 9.22 -23.43 7.20
C GLN A 290 10.07 -22.22 7.60
N ARG A 291 11.34 -22.21 7.17
CA ARG A 291 12.13 -20.96 7.16
C ARG A 291 11.45 -20.07 6.12
N GLU A 292 10.96 -18.90 6.53
CA GLU A 292 10.34 -17.94 5.62
C GLU A 292 11.37 -17.48 4.57
N GLU A 293 11.34 -18.09 3.38
CA GLU A 293 11.93 -17.59 2.16
C GLU A 293 10.86 -17.55 1.05
N GLU A 294 10.53 -16.32 0.65
CA GLU A 294 10.18 -15.83 -0.70
C GLU A 294 9.33 -16.68 -1.66
N ALA A 295 8.18 -16.12 -2.05
CA ALA A 295 7.55 -16.41 -3.34
C ALA A 295 6.89 -15.14 -3.95
N ASN A 296 7.62 -14.41 -4.82
CA ASN A 296 7.35 -14.39 -6.27
C ASN A 296 8.15 -13.33 -7.07
N LEU A 297 8.76 -13.85 -8.15
CA LEU A 297 9.13 -13.30 -9.47
C LEU A 297 10.30 -12.30 -9.67
N MET A 298 11.43 -12.89 -10.11
CA MET A 298 12.30 -12.50 -11.23
C MET A 298 12.57 -11.00 -11.46
N THR A 299 13.67 -10.52 -10.91
CA THR A 299 14.75 -9.88 -11.67
C THR A 299 16.01 -9.80 -10.79
N THR A 300 17.17 -10.05 -11.42
CA THR A 300 18.54 -9.93 -10.90
C THR A 300 18.93 -10.86 -9.74
N GLU A 301 19.65 -11.93 -10.10
CA GLU A 301 20.65 -12.57 -9.24
C GLU A 301 21.61 -11.50 -8.72
N SER A 302 21.51 -11.13 -7.45
CA SER A 302 22.60 -10.46 -6.74
C SER A 302 22.45 -10.68 -5.23
N ALA A 303 23.49 -11.27 -4.63
CA ALA A 303 23.80 -11.34 -3.20
C ALA A 303 22.82 -12.09 -2.26
N LYS A 304 22.72 -13.42 -2.39
CA LYS A 304 22.40 -14.29 -1.24
C LYS A 304 23.69 -14.60 -0.45
N GLU A 305 24.02 -13.81 0.60
CA GLU A 305 24.88 -14.15 1.76
C GLU A 305 24.55 -13.18 2.95
N PRO A 306 24.82 -13.43 4.27
CA PRO A 306 25.52 -14.52 4.97
C PRO A 306 24.76 -15.06 6.22
N LYS A 307 23.41 -15.08 6.25
CA LYS A 307 22.64 -15.55 7.44
C LYS A 307 22.98 -16.98 7.89
N SER A 308 23.44 -17.84 6.97
CA SER A 308 23.88 -19.21 7.28
C SER A 308 25.18 -19.25 8.09
N THR A 309 26.11 -18.32 7.85
CA THR A 309 27.47 -18.38 8.41
C THR A 309 27.50 -17.86 9.85
N LEU A 310 26.79 -16.76 10.14
CA LEU A 310 26.73 -16.20 11.50
C LEU A 310 26.11 -17.18 12.51
N VAL A 311 25.01 -17.83 12.13
CA VAL A 311 24.29 -18.80 12.97
C VAL A 311 25.15 -20.03 13.25
N THR A 312 25.81 -20.60 12.24
CA THR A 312 26.71 -21.75 12.43
C THR A 312 27.91 -21.40 13.31
N VAL A 313 28.47 -20.19 13.19
CA VAL A 313 29.57 -19.75 14.08
C VAL A 313 29.08 -19.61 15.52
N LEU A 314 27.88 -19.08 15.75
CA LEU A 314 27.29 -19.00 17.08
C LEU A 314 27.07 -20.39 17.69
N GLU A 315 26.52 -21.35 16.94
CA GLU A 315 26.37 -22.74 17.39
C GLU A 315 27.72 -23.35 17.79
N LYS A 316 28.76 -23.14 16.98
CA LYS A 316 30.13 -23.59 17.31
C LYS A 316 30.64 -22.92 18.59
N LEU A 317 30.47 -21.61 18.75
CA LEU A 317 30.89 -20.89 19.96
C LEU A 317 30.16 -21.39 21.21
N LEU A 318 28.84 -21.63 21.11
CA LEU A 318 28.02 -22.13 22.22
C LEU A 318 28.35 -23.59 22.59
N SER A 319 28.88 -24.37 21.66
CA SER A 319 29.33 -25.75 21.91
C SER A 319 30.73 -25.86 22.54
N GLN A 320 31.51 -24.77 22.59
CA GLN A 320 32.86 -24.78 23.16
C GLN A 320 32.82 -24.71 24.69
N ARG A 321 33.63 -25.55 25.36
CA ARG A 321 33.75 -25.52 26.83
C ARG A 321 34.56 -24.30 27.28
N THR A 322 34.09 -23.61 28.32
CA THR A 322 34.71 -22.42 28.93
C THR A 322 35.95 -22.71 29.78
N GLU A 323 36.53 -23.91 29.71
CA GLU A 323 37.53 -24.41 30.67
C GLU A 323 38.96 -23.91 30.42
N SER A 324 39.22 -23.11 29.39
CA SER A 324 40.57 -22.63 29.06
C SER A 324 40.68 -21.10 29.08
N GLU A 325 41.66 -20.57 29.81
CA GLU A 325 42.02 -19.13 29.90
C GLU A 325 42.70 -18.62 28.60
N HIS A 326 42.13 -18.92 27.43
CA HIS A 326 42.58 -18.37 26.15
C HIS A 326 41.83 -17.08 25.82
N ALA A 327 42.41 -16.21 24.99
CA ALA A 327 41.84 -14.93 24.58
C ALA A 327 40.42 -15.06 23.95
N GLY A 328 40.11 -16.21 23.34
CA GLY A 328 38.77 -16.52 22.82
C GLY A 328 37.69 -16.77 23.87
N CYS A 329 38.04 -16.93 25.16
CA CYS A 329 37.10 -17.15 26.25
C CYS A 329 36.19 -15.92 26.49
N LEU A 330 36.71 -14.71 26.27
CA LEU A 330 35.93 -13.48 26.34
C LEU A 330 34.79 -13.48 25.31
N VAL A 331 35.07 -13.95 24.08
CA VAL A 331 34.08 -14.07 23.00
C VAL A 331 33.00 -15.10 23.33
N ILE A 332 33.37 -16.24 23.93
CA ILE A 332 32.42 -17.28 24.36
C ILE A 332 31.53 -16.74 25.50
N CYS A 333 32.11 -16.07 26.50
CA CYS A 333 31.34 -15.47 27.59
C CYS A 333 30.37 -14.39 27.09
N ALA A 334 30.81 -13.60 26.11
CA ALA A 334 29.94 -12.64 25.42
C ALA A 334 28.82 -13.35 24.68
N ALA A 335 29.09 -14.47 24.00
CA ALA A 335 28.07 -15.26 23.31
C ALA A 335 27.01 -15.85 24.27
N LEU A 336 27.41 -16.21 25.49
CA LEU A 336 26.55 -16.80 26.52
C LEU A 336 25.82 -15.76 27.40
N ASN A 337 25.94 -14.46 27.11
CA ASN A 337 25.42 -13.37 27.92
C ASN A 337 25.92 -13.37 29.39
N ASN A 338 27.13 -13.89 29.65
CA ASN A 338 27.65 -13.96 31.02
C ASN A 338 28.40 -12.67 31.40
N ALA A 339 27.65 -11.60 31.64
CA ALA A 339 28.21 -10.29 31.98
C ALA A 339 29.09 -10.31 33.24
N ALA A 340 28.77 -11.14 34.23
CA ALA A 340 29.57 -11.27 35.46
C ALA A 340 30.96 -11.84 35.16
N LYS A 341 31.02 -12.92 34.37
CA LYS A 341 32.29 -13.52 33.98
C LYS A 341 33.10 -12.63 33.05
N VAL A 342 32.44 -11.90 32.14
CA VAL A 342 33.10 -10.88 31.31
C VAL A 342 33.77 -9.83 32.18
N ARG A 343 33.07 -9.27 33.19
CA ARG A 343 33.67 -8.31 34.12
C ARG A 343 34.82 -8.90 34.95
N GLU A 344 34.68 -10.14 35.42
CA GLU A 344 35.76 -10.84 36.14
C GLU A 344 37.02 -10.99 35.28
N LEU A 345 36.86 -11.42 34.02
CA LEU A 345 37.97 -11.56 33.07
C LEU A 345 38.63 -10.22 32.74
N LEU A 346 37.83 -9.14 32.61
CA LEU A 346 38.35 -7.79 32.39
C LEU A 346 39.08 -7.24 33.63
N GLN A 347 38.68 -7.61 34.85
CA GLN A 347 39.33 -7.21 36.10
C GLN A 347 40.60 -8.01 36.43
N LYS A 348 40.70 -9.27 35.95
CA LYS A 348 41.85 -10.15 36.20
C LYS A 348 43.17 -9.64 35.59
N TYR A 349 43.11 -8.76 34.59
CA TYR A 349 44.29 -8.07 34.06
C TYR A 349 44.59 -6.86 34.97
N PRO A 350 45.64 -6.92 35.80
CA PRO A 350 45.84 -5.94 36.85
C PRO A 350 46.17 -4.56 36.26
N ASP A 351 45.66 -3.54 36.94
CA ASP A 351 45.82 -2.13 36.65
C ASP A 351 47.23 -1.72 36.18
N LYS A 352 47.32 -1.32 34.91
CA LYS A 352 48.02 -0.10 34.46
C LYS A 352 49.49 0.10 34.89
N ALA A 353 50.26 -0.94 35.21
CA ALA A 353 51.62 -0.79 35.77
C ALA A 353 52.70 -0.49 34.71
N SER A 354 52.59 -1.03 33.48
CA SER A 354 53.52 -0.75 32.37
C SER A 354 52.81 -0.55 31.03
N LEU A 355 53.48 0.10 30.06
CA LEU A 355 52.95 0.30 28.71
C LEU A 355 52.75 -1.04 27.96
N ALA A 356 53.60 -2.03 28.23
CA ALA A 356 53.48 -3.37 27.66
C ALA A 356 52.22 -4.09 28.15
N ASP A 357 51.89 -3.95 29.45
CA ASP A 357 50.70 -4.57 30.04
C ASP A 357 49.40 -3.91 29.54
N LYS A 358 49.42 -2.60 29.27
CA LYS A 358 48.30 -1.90 28.63
C LYS A 358 48.05 -2.38 27.20
N ASN A 359 49.11 -2.58 26.41
CA ASN A 359 48.97 -3.11 25.06
C ASN A 359 48.45 -4.55 25.06
N ALA A 360 48.93 -5.40 25.97
CA ALA A 360 48.43 -6.76 26.12
C ALA A 360 46.95 -6.80 26.52
N PHE A 361 46.50 -5.87 27.37
CA PHE A 361 45.09 -5.73 27.75
C PHE A 361 44.20 -5.37 26.55
N PHE A 362 44.57 -4.36 25.75
CA PHE A 362 43.78 -3.99 24.57
C PHE A 362 43.74 -5.12 23.53
N ILE A 363 44.86 -5.83 23.33
CA ILE A 363 44.90 -7.03 22.47
C ILE A 363 43.96 -8.13 23.00
N PHE A 364 43.84 -8.28 24.32
CA PHE A 364 42.92 -9.25 24.93
C PHE A 364 41.44 -8.87 24.76
N VAL A 365 41.08 -7.61 25.00
CA VAL A 365 39.69 -7.13 24.84
C VAL A 365 39.22 -7.27 23.40
N ASP A 366 40.09 -6.96 22.45
CA ASP A 366 39.83 -7.01 21.01
C ASP A 366 40.20 -8.37 20.38
N ALA A 367 40.44 -9.39 21.20
CA ALA A 367 40.80 -10.71 20.72
C ALA A 367 39.66 -11.33 19.89
N LYS A 368 40.04 -11.93 18.75
CA LYS A 368 39.11 -12.58 17.84
C LYS A 368 39.02 -14.09 18.13
N ASN A 369 37.81 -14.64 18.11
CA ASN A 369 37.55 -16.07 18.03
C ASN A 369 36.68 -16.34 16.80
N GLN A 370 37.11 -17.26 15.94
CA GLN A 370 36.49 -17.47 14.61
C GLN A 370 36.35 -16.16 13.81
N GLY A 371 37.38 -15.29 13.85
CA GLY A 371 37.42 -14.02 13.10
C GLY A 371 36.71 -12.84 13.76
N ARG A 372 36.04 -13.03 14.92
CA ARG A 372 35.14 -12.03 15.52
C ARG A 372 35.49 -11.68 16.95
N THR A 373 35.30 -10.42 17.31
CA THR A 373 35.51 -9.88 18.66
C THR A 373 34.33 -10.18 19.58
N ALA A 374 34.55 -10.08 20.89
CA ALA A 374 33.49 -10.21 21.88
C ALA A 374 32.40 -9.14 21.70
N LEU A 375 32.80 -7.93 21.29
CA LEU A 375 31.88 -6.81 21.08
C LEU A 375 30.96 -7.07 19.88
N GLN A 376 31.47 -7.57 18.75
CA GLN A 376 30.66 -7.92 17.58
C GLN A 376 29.60 -8.99 17.92
N ILE A 377 30.01 -10.07 18.60
CA ILE A 377 29.09 -11.15 18.97
C ILE A 377 28.01 -10.70 19.97
N ALA A 378 28.41 -9.95 21.00
CA ALA A 378 27.45 -9.37 21.95
C ALA A 378 26.48 -8.41 21.25
N SER A 379 26.96 -7.67 20.23
CA SER A 379 26.15 -6.71 19.50
C SER A 379 25.10 -7.37 18.61
N TYR A 380 25.42 -8.49 17.97
CA TYR A 380 24.44 -9.26 17.19
C TYR A 380 23.36 -9.91 18.06
N GLN A 381 23.73 -10.42 19.24
CA GLN A 381 22.76 -11.07 20.13
C GLN A 381 21.96 -10.09 21.00
N GLY A 382 22.36 -8.82 21.08
CA GLY A 382 21.65 -7.83 21.90
C GLY A 382 22.01 -7.84 23.38
N HIS A 383 23.18 -8.38 23.74
CA HIS A 383 23.63 -8.51 25.13
C HIS A 383 24.13 -7.17 25.68
N LEU A 384 23.20 -6.25 25.92
CA LEU A 384 23.46 -4.84 26.22
C LEU A 384 24.42 -4.62 27.39
N GLU A 385 24.28 -5.40 28.48
CA GLU A 385 25.15 -5.28 29.65
C GLU A 385 26.58 -5.77 29.39
N VAL A 386 26.74 -6.77 28.51
CA VAL A 386 28.05 -7.21 28.03
C VAL A 386 28.67 -6.13 27.14
N VAL A 387 27.89 -5.57 26.20
CA VAL A 387 28.34 -4.47 25.34
C VAL A 387 28.83 -3.29 26.18
N LYS A 388 28.05 -2.85 27.16
CA LYS A 388 28.45 -1.76 28.06
C LYS A 388 29.75 -2.07 28.82
N ALA A 389 29.91 -3.29 29.33
CA ALA A 389 31.11 -3.70 30.05
C ALA A 389 32.36 -3.69 29.14
N LEU A 390 32.24 -4.19 27.90
CA LEU A 390 33.33 -4.20 26.92
C LEU A 390 33.71 -2.76 26.51
N LEU A 391 32.73 -1.88 26.28
CA LEU A 391 32.98 -0.48 25.95
C LEU A 391 33.59 0.32 27.12
N GLN A 392 33.23 0.00 28.36
CA GLN A 392 33.89 0.55 29.56
C GLN A 392 35.37 0.13 29.64
N ALA A 393 35.69 -1.05 29.14
CA ALA A 393 37.07 -1.54 29.00
C ALA A 393 37.78 -1.02 27.73
N GLN A 394 37.21 -0.02 27.04
CA GLN A 394 37.76 0.58 25.82
C GLN A 394 37.94 -0.42 24.66
N ALA A 395 37.04 -1.40 24.52
CA ALA A 395 36.97 -2.23 23.31
C ALA A 395 36.84 -1.35 22.06
N SER A 396 37.56 -1.70 21.00
CA SER A 396 37.54 -0.91 19.77
C SER A 396 36.22 -1.11 19.01
N VAL A 397 35.47 -0.02 18.87
CA VAL A 397 34.12 -0.01 18.28
C VAL A 397 34.10 -0.26 16.77
N ASP A 398 35.15 0.15 16.07
CA ASP A 398 35.24 0.16 14.61
C ASP A 398 36.15 -0.95 14.06
N LEU A 399 36.55 -1.91 14.90
CA LEU A 399 37.26 -3.09 14.42
C LEU A 399 36.42 -3.88 13.43
N ARG A 400 37.06 -4.25 12.33
CA ARG A 400 36.47 -5.01 11.24
C ARG A 400 36.82 -6.49 11.37
N ASP A 401 35.86 -7.36 11.11
CA ASP A 401 36.14 -8.77 10.85
C ASP A 401 36.65 -8.99 9.41
N ASP A 402 36.73 -10.26 9.00
CA ASP A 402 37.25 -10.64 7.69
C ASP A 402 36.31 -10.21 6.54
N ASP A 403 35.02 -10.02 6.84
CA ASP A 403 33.99 -9.52 5.91
C ASP A 403 33.92 -7.98 5.90
N GLY A 404 34.73 -7.32 6.73
CA GLY A 404 34.77 -5.87 6.87
C GLY A 404 33.69 -5.31 7.79
N ASP A 405 32.93 -6.17 8.49
CA ASP A 405 31.81 -5.79 9.34
C ASP A 405 32.29 -5.32 10.72
N THR A 406 31.74 -4.19 11.18
CA THR A 406 32.01 -3.62 12.52
C THR A 406 30.96 -4.05 13.55
N ALA A 407 31.14 -3.72 14.83
CA ALA A 407 30.12 -3.99 15.85
C ALA A 407 28.74 -3.39 15.51
N LEU A 408 28.72 -2.24 14.81
CA LEU A 408 27.47 -1.59 14.37
C LEU A 408 26.76 -2.39 13.25
N HIS A 409 27.52 -3.00 12.33
CA HIS A 409 26.97 -3.92 11.32
C HIS A 409 26.33 -5.14 11.99
N TYR A 410 27.00 -5.72 13.00
CA TYR A 410 26.47 -6.83 13.78
C TYR A 410 25.18 -6.46 14.53
N ALA A 411 25.11 -5.25 15.12
CA ALA A 411 23.88 -4.77 15.73
C ALA A 411 22.73 -4.64 14.71
N ALA A 412 23.03 -4.20 13.47
CA ALA A 412 22.06 -4.15 12.39
C ALA A 412 21.60 -5.55 11.94
N PHE A 413 22.51 -6.51 11.76
CA PHE A 413 22.17 -7.90 11.44
C PHE A 413 21.30 -8.56 12.53
N GLY A 414 21.56 -8.23 13.79
CA GLY A 414 20.87 -8.76 14.95
C GLY A 414 19.55 -8.10 15.29
N ASN A 415 19.13 -7.05 14.56
CA ASN A 415 17.98 -6.20 14.90
C ASN A 415 18.08 -5.56 16.30
N GLN A 416 19.25 -5.06 16.69
CA GLN A 416 19.54 -4.58 18.05
C GLN A 416 19.63 -3.05 18.10
N ALA A 417 18.48 -2.38 18.11
CA ALA A 417 18.40 -0.92 18.08
C ALA A 417 19.08 -0.25 19.29
N GLU A 418 18.88 -0.78 20.49
CA GLU A 418 19.47 -0.20 21.71
C GLU A 418 20.99 -0.35 21.75
N VAL A 419 21.50 -1.49 21.25
CA VAL A 419 22.95 -1.67 21.09
C VAL A 419 23.52 -0.69 20.08
N ALA A 420 22.85 -0.50 18.94
CA ALA A 420 23.27 0.49 17.94
C ALA A 420 23.36 1.91 18.54
N ARG A 421 22.39 2.32 19.37
CA ARG A 421 22.42 3.60 20.10
C ARG A 421 23.64 3.70 21.02
N VAL A 422 23.92 2.67 21.81
CA VAL A 422 25.07 2.67 22.74
C VAL A 422 26.40 2.71 21.99
N LEU A 423 26.53 1.97 20.88
CA LEU A 423 27.74 1.97 20.05
C LEU A 423 28.00 3.37 19.47
N LEU A 424 26.99 3.99 18.86
CA LEU A 424 27.08 5.33 18.29
C LEU A 424 27.37 6.39 19.37
N ALA A 425 26.72 6.31 20.53
CA ALA A 425 27.00 7.20 21.67
C ALA A 425 28.44 7.05 22.20
N LYS A 426 29.12 5.93 21.92
CA LYS A 426 30.52 5.68 22.26
C LYS A 426 31.49 5.99 21.12
N GLY A 427 31.02 6.64 20.05
CA GLY A 427 31.85 7.11 18.95
C GLY A 427 32.10 6.08 17.86
N ALA A 428 31.24 5.05 17.73
CA ALA A 428 31.26 4.18 16.57
C ALA A 428 31.00 4.98 15.29
N SER A 429 31.78 4.72 14.24
CA SER A 429 31.62 5.40 12.96
C SER A 429 30.41 4.83 12.21
N ALA A 430 29.35 5.62 12.11
CA ALA A 430 28.07 5.26 11.48
C ALA A 430 28.19 4.78 10.02
N ASP A 431 29.07 5.44 9.27
CA ASP A 431 29.12 5.39 7.81
C ASP A 431 30.23 4.46 7.27
N LEU A 432 30.80 3.61 8.12
CA LEU A 432 31.79 2.64 7.68
C LEU A 432 31.15 1.61 6.75
N LEU A 433 31.84 1.36 5.64
CA LEU A 433 31.45 0.35 4.66
C LEU A 433 32.17 -0.97 4.93
N ASN A 434 31.41 -2.06 4.90
CA ASN A 434 31.97 -3.43 4.85
C ASN A 434 32.50 -3.79 3.45
N ASN A 435 32.97 -5.02 3.27
CA ASN A 435 33.54 -5.45 1.98
C ASN A 435 32.50 -5.48 0.84
N ALA A 436 31.21 -5.62 1.18
CA ALA A 436 30.09 -5.52 0.24
C ALA A 436 29.69 -4.07 -0.08
N LYS A 437 30.39 -3.07 0.46
CA LYS A 437 30.07 -1.64 0.37
C LYS A 437 28.72 -1.27 0.99
N CYS A 438 28.29 -2.00 2.00
CA CYS A 438 27.07 -1.69 2.75
C CYS A 438 27.42 -0.97 4.06
N THR A 439 26.62 0.03 4.43
CA THR A 439 26.61 0.60 5.78
C THR A 439 25.72 -0.24 6.70
N ALA A 440 25.85 -0.05 8.01
CA ALA A 440 24.93 -0.64 8.98
C ALA A 440 23.46 -0.23 8.72
N LEU A 441 23.23 1.01 8.26
CA LEU A 441 21.91 1.49 7.87
C LEU A 441 21.35 0.72 6.67
N PHE A 442 22.15 0.53 5.62
CA PHE A 442 21.72 -0.23 4.45
C PHE A 442 21.36 -1.68 4.81
N ILE A 443 22.13 -2.31 5.71
CA ILE A 443 21.81 -3.64 6.23
C ILE A 443 20.48 -3.62 6.98
N ALA A 444 20.28 -2.70 7.92
CA ALA A 444 19.04 -2.59 8.66
C ALA A 444 17.81 -2.39 7.74
N VAL A 445 17.97 -1.63 6.66
CA VAL A 445 16.92 -1.42 5.66
C VAL A 445 16.67 -2.66 4.82
N SER A 446 17.71 -3.32 4.31
CA SER A 446 17.57 -4.55 3.51
C SER A 446 16.95 -5.71 4.31
N GLN A 447 17.13 -5.72 5.63
CA GLN A 447 16.51 -6.70 6.53
C GLN A 447 15.12 -6.28 7.04
N GLY A 448 14.69 -5.05 6.77
CA GLY A 448 13.36 -4.58 7.19
C GLY A 448 13.23 -4.28 8.67
N PHE A 449 14.27 -3.73 9.33
CA PHE A 449 14.31 -3.50 10.78
C PHE A 449 14.07 -2.02 11.16
N PRO A 450 12.82 -1.59 11.43
CA PRO A 450 12.48 -0.18 11.54
C PRO A 450 13.09 0.51 12.74
N GLU A 451 13.16 -0.18 13.88
CA GLU A 451 13.67 0.41 15.12
C GLU A 451 15.18 0.66 15.06
N VAL A 452 15.93 -0.22 14.38
CA VAL A 452 17.35 0.02 14.10
C VAL A 452 17.49 1.19 13.13
N VAL A 453 16.68 1.25 12.08
CA VAL A 453 16.71 2.37 11.12
C VAL A 453 16.41 3.71 11.81
N ARG A 454 15.41 3.78 12.71
CA ARG A 454 15.14 4.99 13.52
C ARG A 454 16.35 5.37 14.36
N ALA A 455 16.92 4.40 15.10
CA ALA A 455 18.07 4.66 15.96
C ALA A 455 19.27 5.21 15.18
N LEU A 456 19.55 4.66 13.99
CA LEU A 456 20.62 5.14 13.11
C LEU A 456 20.31 6.53 12.55
N CYS A 457 19.07 6.80 12.11
CA CYS A 457 18.68 8.10 11.56
C CYS A 457 18.71 9.22 12.61
N GLU A 458 18.29 8.95 13.85
CA GLU A 458 18.30 9.93 14.95
C GLU A 458 19.72 10.38 15.34
N LEU A 459 20.73 9.55 15.07
CA LEU A 459 22.13 9.78 15.44
C LEU A 459 22.98 10.25 14.26
N SER A 460 22.34 10.88 13.25
CA SER A 460 22.97 11.57 12.11
C SER A 460 23.80 10.69 11.17
N CYS A 461 23.42 9.41 10.98
CA CYS A 461 24.00 8.59 9.91
C CYS A 461 23.69 9.18 8.52
N ASP A 462 24.59 9.02 7.56
CA ASP A 462 24.30 9.43 6.18
C ASP A 462 23.35 8.42 5.51
N VAL A 463 22.09 8.83 5.37
CA VAL A 463 21.02 8.04 4.76
C VAL A 463 21.15 7.88 3.24
N ASN A 464 22.11 8.57 2.64
CA ASN A 464 22.28 8.66 1.19
C ASN A 464 23.36 7.76 0.63
N LEU A 465 24.15 7.09 1.49
CA LEU A 465 25.27 6.29 1.05
C LEU A 465 24.80 5.09 0.21
N PRO A 466 25.23 4.98 -1.05
CA PRO A 466 24.77 3.93 -1.92
C PRO A 466 25.54 2.63 -1.71
N ASP A 467 24.91 1.53 -2.08
CA ASP A 467 25.53 0.22 -2.10
C ASP A 467 26.45 -0.02 -3.30
N SER A 468 26.85 -1.28 -3.48
CA SER A 468 27.65 -1.71 -4.61
C SER A 468 26.99 -1.55 -5.98
N GLN A 469 25.69 -1.28 -6.09
CA GLN A 469 24.94 -1.03 -7.34
C GLN A 469 24.55 0.44 -7.52
N GLY A 470 24.88 1.30 -6.56
CA GLY A 470 24.47 2.70 -6.57
C GLY A 470 23.10 2.94 -5.92
N ASP A 471 22.47 1.90 -5.37
CA ASP A 471 21.17 2.02 -4.72
C ASP A 471 21.35 2.54 -3.29
N THR A 472 20.67 3.63 -2.97
CA THR A 472 20.60 4.16 -1.60
C THR A 472 19.70 3.29 -0.72
N PRO A 473 19.75 3.40 0.62
CA PRO A 473 18.81 2.71 1.51
C PRO A 473 17.35 2.92 1.11
N LEU A 474 16.96 4.11 0.65
CA LEU A 474 15.59 4.37 0.20
C LEU A 474 15.24 3.64 -1.11
N HIS A 475 16.19 3.44 -2.04
CA HIS A 475 15.98 2.58 -3.22
C HIS A 475 15.68 1.13 -2.80
N CYS A 476 16.42 0.61 -1.81
CA CYS A 476 16.19 -0.71 -1.25
C CYS A 476 14.79 -0.82 -0.60
N ALA A 477 14.42 0.15 0.26
CA ALA A 477 13.11 0.18 0.91
C ALA A 477 11.94 0.24 -0.10
N ILE A 478 12.10 0.99 -1.20
CA ILE A 478 11.12 1.06 -2.29
C ILE A 478 11.00 -0.27 -3.04
N THR A 479 12.13 -0.93 -3.31
CA THR A 479 12.16 -2.22 -4.02
C THR A 479 11.43 -3.31 -3.25
N LEU A 480 11.63 -3.35 -1.92
CA LEU A 480 11.05 -4.34 -1.02
C LEU A 480 9.66 -3.96 -0.50
N ASP A 481 9.13 -2.79 -0.91
CA ASP A 481 7.87 -2.19 -0.44
C ASP A 481 7.75 -2.10 1.10
N TYR A 482 8.86 -1.76 1.77
CA TYR A 482 8.89 -1.57 3.22
C TYR A 482 8.32 -0.22 3.61
N ARG A 483 6.98 -0.14 3.69
CA ARG A 483 6.21 1.09 3.92
C ARG A 483 6.68 1.90 5.13
N VAL A 484 6.92 1.24 6.26
CA VAL A 484 7.40 1.91 7.48
C VAL A 484 8.79 2.52 7.28
N LEU A 485 9.68 1.84 6.55
CA LEU A 485 11.02 2.35 6.28
C LEU A 485 10.99 3.51 5.28
N ILE A 486 10.12 3.44 4.27
CA ILE A 486 9.87 4.56 3.35
C ILE A 486 9.42 5.79 4.15
N GLU A 487 8.49 5.62 5.09
CA GLU A 487 8.05 6.71 5.95
C GLU A 487 9.20 7.27 6.80
N ILE A 488 9.98 6.42 7.47
CA ILE A 488 11.12 6.89 8.28
C ILE A 488 12.11 7.67 7.42
N LEU A 489 12.62 7.05 6.35
CA LEU A 489 13.71 7.59 5.54
C LEU A 489 13.30 8.87 4.80
N THR A 490 12.04 9.01 4.39
CA THR A 490 11.56 10.22 3.68
C THR A 490 11.35 11.41 4.61
N GLU A 491 11.18 11.20 5.91
CA GLU A 491 11.06 12.26 6.93
C GLU A 491 12.43 12.74 7.46
N VAL A 492 13.52 12.00 7.17
CA VAL A 492 14.87 12.39 7.59
C VAL A 492 15.27 13.74 6.95
N PRO A 493 15.76 14.74 7.72
CA PRO A 493 16.04 16.07 7.18
C PRO A 493 17.05 16.12 6.03
N ASN A 494 18.13 15.33 6.11
CA ASN A 494 19.26 15.31 5.16
C ASN A 494 19.12 14.29 4.01
N ILE A 495 17.92 13.77 3.75
CA ILE A 495 17.68 12.89 2.60
C ILE A 495 17.82 13.66 1.28
N ASP A 496 18.58 13.10 0.33
CA ASP A 496 18.76 13.66 -1.02
C ASP A 496 17.97 12.84 -2.05
N PHE A 497 16.85 13.41 -2.51
CA PHE A 497 15.99 12.79 -3.53
C PHE A 497 16.56 12.86 -4.96
N THR A 498 17.61 13.66 -5.18
CA THR A 498 18.20 13.89 -6.52
C THR A 498 19.18 12.79 -6.93
N LEU A 499 19.67 12.01 -5.97
CA LEU A 499 20.66 10.96 -6.18
C LEU A 499 20.16 9.91 -7.16
N GLN A 500 21.06 9.51 -8.05
CA GLN A 500 20.80 8.53 -9.08
C GLN A 500 21.59 7.25 -8.81
N ASN A 501 20.97 6.10 -9.03
CA ASN A 501 21.69 4.84 -9.03
C ASN A 501 22.53 4.68 -10.31
N ARG A 502 23.28 3.58 -10.44
CA ARG A 502 24.13 3.34 -11.63
C ARG A 502 23.38 3.23 -12.95
N GLN A 503 22.06 3.05 -12.91
CA GLN A 503 21.21 3.02 -14.09
C GLN A 503 20.60 4.40 -14.42
N GLY A 504 20.98 5.46 -13.68
CA GLY A 504 20.50 6.82 -13.88
C GLY A 504 19.10 7.08 -13.31
N PHE A 505 18.54 6.16 -12.51
CA PHE A 505 17.24 6.40 -11.87
C PHE A 505 17.44 7.23 -10.60
N ASN A 506 16.77 8.38 -10.51
CA ASN A 506 16.57 9.05 -9.23
C ASN A 506 15.48 8.34 -8.42
N LEU A 507 15.31 8.70 -7.15
CA LEU A 507 14.34 8.06 -6.26
C LEU A 507 12.90 8.15 -6.75
N LEU A 508 12.49 9.25 -7.40
CA LEU A 508 11.14 9.40 -7.94
C LEU A 508 10.94 8.54 -9.20
N HIS A 509 11.94 8.48 -10.08
CA HIS A 509 11.94 7.59 -11.24
C HIS A 509 11.87 6.13 -10.81
N TYR A 510 12.64 5.76 -9.81
CA TYR A 510 12.70 4.39 -9.30
C TYR A 510 11.39 3.99 -8.60
N ALA A 511 10.80 4.88 -7.79
CA ALA A 511 9.47 4.68 -7.22
C ALA A 511 8.40 4.53 -8.31
N ALA A 512 8.49 5.30 -9.40
CA ALA A 512 7.57 5.20 -10.53
C ALA A 512 7.76 3.91 -11.32
N LEU A 513 9.00 3.44 -11.50
CA LEU A 513 9.32 2.16 -12.12
C LEU A 513 8.73 0.98 -11.32
N LYS A 514 8.84 1.02 -9.98
CA LYS A 514 8.33 -0.02 -9.08
C LYS A 514 6.84 0.10 -8.76
N GLY A 515 6.19 1.20 -9.11
CA GLY A 515 4.77 1.42 -8.81
C GLY A 515 4.49 1.80 -7.35
N ASN A 516 5.49 2.27 -6.61
CA ASN A 516 5.34 2.54 -5.17
C ASN A 516 4.66 3.90 -4.91
N LYS A 517 3.33 3.88 -4.74
CA LYS A 517 2.53 5.09 -4.51
C LYS A 517 2.89 5.86 -3.25
N LEU A 518 3.27 5.17 -2.17
CA LEU A 518 3.60 5.81 -0.90
C LEU A 518 4.89 6.63 -1.06
N ALA A 519 5.91 6.02 -1.66
CA ALA A 519 7.16 6.69 -1.96
C ALA A 519 6.94 7.91 -2.87
N ILE A 520 6.14 7.78 -3.94
CA ILE A 520 5.81 8.92 -4.82
C ILE A 520 5.20 10.08 -4.03
N LYS A 521 4.19 9.83 -3.20
CA LYS A 521 3.54 10.89 -2.40
C LYS A 521 4.52 11.55 -1.43
N LYS A 522 5.30 10.75 -0.71
CA LYS A 522 6.28 11.24 0.26
C LYS A 522 7.40 12.05 -0.42
N ILE A 523 7.93 11.58 -1.54
CA ILE A 523 8.97 12.28 -2.30
C ILE A 523 8.40 13.58 -2.88
N LEU A 524 7.20 13.58 -3.50
CA LEU A 524 6.60 14.78 -4.07
C LEU A 524 6.30 15.86 -3.02
N ALA A 525 5.94 15.47 -1.80
CA ALA A 525 5.69 16.41 -0.70
C ALA A 525 6.92 17.26 -0.35
N ARG A 526 8.14 16.73 -0.53
CA ARG A 526 9.40 17.41 -0.20
C ARG A 526 10.23 17.83 -1.42
N ALA A 527 10.06 17.17 -2.56
CA ALA A 527 10.88 17.31 -3.76
C ALA A 527 10.05 17.35 -5.05
N ARG A 528 8.98 18.16 -5.07
CA ARG A 528 8.08 18.30 -6.24
C ARG A 528 8.81 18.68 -7.53
N GLN A 529 9.93 19.39 -7.46
CA GLN A 529 10.76 19.78 -8.61
C GLN A 529 11.29 18.59 -9.43
N LEU A 530 11.33 17.38 -8.84
CA LEU A 530 11.80 16.18 -9.52
C LEU A 530 10.79 15.58 -10.51
N VAL A 531 9.54 16.03 -10.50
CA VAL A 531 8.44 15.38 -11.20
C VAL A 531 8.67 15.25 -12.73
N ASP A 532 9.24 16.28 -13.35
CA ASP A 532 9.55 16.33 -14.78
C ASP A 532 11.06 16.23 -15.06
N SER A 533 11.85 15.86 -14.04
CA SER A 533 13.28 15.60 -14.25
C SER A 533 13.44 14.43 -15.22
N LYS A 534 14.44 14.53 -16.11
CA LYS A 534 14.73 13.50 -17.09
C LYS A 534 15.98 12.74 -16.68
N LYS A 535 15.97 11.42 -16.83
CA LYS A 535 17.21 10.62 -16.79
C LYS A 535 17.98 10.72 -18.10
N GLU A 536 19.12 10.04 -18.20
CA GLU A 536 20.02 10.09 -19.36
C GLU A 536 19.36 9.78 -20.71
N ASP A 537 18.40 8.85 -20.74
CA ASP A 537 17.64 8.51 -21.96
C ASP A 537 16.37 9.37 -22.16
N GLY A 538 16.23 10.44 -21.38
CA GLY A 538 15.15 11.41 -21.48
C GLY A 538 13.84 11.01 -20.78
N PHE A 539 13.77 9.84 -20.13
CA PHE A 539 12.55 9.41 -19.42
C PHE A 539 12.34 10.21 -18.14
N THR A 540 11.08 10.56 -17.89
CA THR A 540 10.57 11.12 -16.62
C THR A 540 9.84 10.04 -15.81
N ALA A 541 9.46 10.36 -14.57
CA ALA A 541 8.65 9.47 -13.73
C ALA A 541 7.33 9.07 -14.42
N LEU A 542 6.66 9.99 -15.11
CA LEU A 542 5.41 9.70 -15.82
C LEU A 542 5.62 8.72 -16.98
N HIS A 543 6.72 8.83 -17.74
CA HIS A 543 7.05 7.87 -18.78
C HIS A 543 7.19 6.44 -18.21
N LEU A 544 7.87 6.29 -17.07
CA LEU A 544 8.10 4.99 -16.44
C LEU A 544 6.80 4.39 -15.89
N ALA A 545 5.94 5.23 -15.28
CA ALA A 545 4.62 4.81 -14.82
C ALA A 545 3.72 4.38 -15.99
N ALA A 546 3.73 5.13 -17.09
CA ALA A 546 2.96 4.83 -18.30
C ALA A 546 3.44 3.53 -18.97
N LEU A 547 4.76 3.32 -19.07
CA LEU A 547 5.35 2.12 -19.66
C LEU A 547 5.01 0.84 -18.87
N ASN A 548 4.98 0.93 -17.53
CA ASN A 548 4.75 -0.21 -16.64
C ASN A 548 3.30 -0.36 -16.14
N ASN A 549 2.36 0.44 -16.68
CA ASN A 549 0.93 0.44 -16.31
C ASN A 549 0.64 0.75 -14.82
N HIS A 550 1.45 1.60 -14.19
CA HIS A 550 1.23 2.00 -12.79
C HIS A 550 0.22 3.15 -12.70
N MET A 551 -1.06 2.81 -12.88
CA MET A 551 -2.19 3.76 -12.97
C MET A 551 -2.26 4.74 -11.79
N GLU A 552 -2.22 4.23 -10.57
CA GLU A 552 -2.32 5.07 -9.36
C GLU A 552 -1.13 6.03 -9.27
N VAL A 553 0.07 5.57 -9.62
CA VAL A 553 1.27 6.43 -9.64
C VAL A 553 1.14 7.51 -10.71
N ALA A 554 0.71 7.18 -11.92
CA ALA A 554 0.48 8.16 -12.98
C ALA A 554 -0.56 9.20 -12.54
N GLU A 555 -1.65 8.77 -11.90
CA GLU A 555 -2.66 9.69 -11.38
C GLU A 555 -2.12 10.64 -10.30
N ILE A 556 -1.28 10.15 -9.38
CA ILE A 556 -0.62 10.97 -8.36
C ILE A 556 0.37 11.95 -9.00
N LEU A 557 1.20 11.51 -9.94
CA LEU A 557 2.17 12.36 -10.66
C LEU A 557 1.46 13.50 -11.39
N ILE A 558 0.31 13.22 -12.02
CA ILE A 558 -0.46 14.23 -12.76
C ILE A 558 -1.20 15.18 -11.80
N LYS A 559 -1.94 14.64 -10.82
CA LYS A 559 -2.82 15.45 -9.96
C LYS A 559 -2.08 16.16 -8.84
N GLU A 560 -1.24 15.43 -8.12
CA GLU A 560 -0.48 15.96 -6.97
C GLU A 560 0.85 16.56 -7.44
N GLY A 561 1.57 15.85 -8.31
CA GLY A 561 2.86 16.30 -8.86
C GLY A 561 2.75 17.45 -9.86
N ARG A 562 1.60 17.59 -10.54
CA ARG A 562 1.35 18.57 -11.62
C ARG A 562 2.38 18.46 -12.74
N CYS A 563 2.75 17.23 -13.10
CA CYS A 563 3.72 16.94 -14.15
C CYS A 563 3.21 17.35 -15.54
N ASP A 564 4.12 17.60 -16.47
CA ASP A 564 3.77 17.79 -17.87
C ASP A 564 3.40 16.45 -18.53
N VAL A 565 2.12 16.29 -18.89
CA VAL A 565 1.60 15.08 -19.55
C VAL A 565 2.12 14.89 -20.98
N ASN A 566 2.70 15.93 -21.58
CA ASN A 566 3.20 15.94 -22.96
C ASN A 566 4.73 15.97 -23.05
N VAL A 567 5.41 15.75 -21.92
CA VAL A 567 6.87 15.67 -21.89
C VAL A 567 7.37 14.57 -22.83
N LYS A 568 8.44 14.85 -23.57
CA LYS A 568 9.03 13.91 -24.53
C LYS A 568 10.39 13.38 -24.07
N ASN A 569 10.63 12.08 -24.24
CA ASN A 569 11.94 11.46 -24.01
C ASN A 569 12.94 11.76 -25.15
N SER A 570 14.14 11.17 -25.09
CA SER A 570 15.16 11.41 -26.12
C SER A 570 14.73 10.94 -27.51
N ARG A 571 13.82 9.96 -27.62
CA ARG A 571 13.22 9.51 -28.88
C ARG A 571 11.99 10.32 -29.30
N LYS A 572 11.79 11.50 -28.71
CA LYS A 572 10.60 12.35 -28.86
C LYS A 572 9.27 11.67 -28.49
N GLN A 573 9.29 10.55 -27.78
CA GLN A 573 8.07 9.83 -27.38
C GLN A 573 7.48 10.43 -26.11
N SER A 574 6.17 10.58 -26.07
CA SER A 574 5.38 10.99 -24.91
C SER A 574 4.97 9.79 -24.04
N PRO A 575 4.54 10.00 -22.77
CA PRO A 575 3.96 8.94 -21.94
C PRO A 575 2.77 8.24 -22.60
N LEU A 576 1.94 8.98 -23.36
CA LEU A 576 0.81 8.42 -24.11
C LEU A 576 1.28 7.41 -25.14
N GLN A 577 2.28 7.78 -25.95
CA GLN A 577 2.86 6.89 -26.95
C GLN A 577 3.44 5.62 -26.32
N LEU A 578 4.13 5.71 -25.17
CA LEU A 578 4.62 4.52 -24.46
C LEU A 578 3.48 3.61 -23.95
N ALA A 579 2.40 4.18 -23.40
CA ALA A 579 1.23 3.43 -22.98
C ALA A 579 0.54 2.73 -24.15
N VAL A 580 0.46 3.40 -25.32
CA VAL A 580 -0.08 2.83 -26.56
C VAL A 580 0.82 1.72 -27.10
N ILE A 581 2.14 1.95 -27.14
CA ILE A 581 3.12 0.93 -27.52
C ILE A 581 2.95 -0.29 -26.65
N GLN A 582 2.64 -0.18 -25.36
CA GLN A 582 2.44 -1.34 -24.48
C GLN A 582 1.02 -1.92 -24.49
N GLY A 583 0.03 -1.21 -25.04
CA GLY A 583 -1.36 -1.66 -25.12
C GLY A 583 -2.15 -1.42 -23.83
N HIS A 584 -1.69 -0.51 -22.97
CA HIS A 584 -2.28 -0.24 -21.65
C HIS A 584 -3.53 0.64 -21.77
N VAL A 585 -4.66 0.04 -22.14
CA VAL A 585 -5.92 0.75 -22.47
C VAL A 585 -6.37 1.74 -21.39
N ALA A 586 -6.34 1.33 -20.11
CA ALA A 586 -6.76 2.19 -19.01
C ALA A 586 -5.83 3.41 -18.84
N MET A 587 -4.52 3.21 -19.02
CA MET A 587 -3.51 4.26 -18.97
C MET A 587 -3.68 5.25 -20.12
N VAL A 588 -3.92 4.76 -21.33
CA VAL A 588 -4.23 5.59 -22.51
C VAL A 588 -5.43 6.48 -22.23
N GLN A 589 -6.52 5.92 -21.70
CA GLN A 589 -7.69 6.71 -21.34
C GLN A 589 -7.39 7.76 -20.26
N LEU A 590 -6.60 7.41 -19.25
CA LEU A 590 -6.21 8.36 -18.20
C LEU A 590 -5.42 9.52 -18.81
N LEU A 591 -4.37 9.24 -19.58
CA LEU A 591 -3.50 10.25 -20.17
C LEU A 591 -4.24 11.18 -21.14
N VAL A 592 -5.07 10.63 -22.04
CA VAL A 592 -5.91 11.44 -22.92
C VAL A 592 -6.91 12.29 -22.14
N ARG A 593 -7.54 11.73 -21.09
CA ARG A 593 -8.43 12.50 -20.20
C ARG A 593 -7.72 13.62 -19.44
N GLN A 594 -6.42 13.47 -19.20
CA GLN A 594 -5.59 14.47 -18.52
C GLN A 594 -4.93 15.46 -19.50
N GLY A 595 -5.28 15.42 -20.80
CA GLY A 595 -4.84 16.41 -21.78
C GLY A 595 -3.57 16.05 -22.55
N SER A 596 -3.23 14.76 -22.65
CA SER A 596 -2.18 14.32 -23.57
C SER A 596 -2.53 14.64 -25.03
N ASP A 597 -1.56 15.13 -25.77
CA ASP A 597 -1.65 15.40 -27.21
C ASP A 597 -1.66 14.08 -27.99
N VAL A 598 -2.84 13.72 -28.52
CA VAL A 598 -3.05 12.50 -29.31
C VAL A 598 -2.33 12.52 -30.65
N ASN A 599 -1.92 13.70 -31.13
CA ASN A 599 -1.23 13.90 -32.41
C ASN A 599 0.27 14.17 -32.23
N ALA A 600 0.80 14.03 -31.02
CA ALA A 600 2.24 14.18 -30.79
C ALA A 600 3.02 13.15 -31.62
N GLU A 601 4.03 13.63 -32.35
CA GLU A 601 4.94 12.82 -33.15
C GLU A 601 6.21 12.42 -32.38
N ASP A 602 6.74 11.23 -32.66
CA ASP A 602 8.05 10.79 -32.21
C ASP A 602 9.18 11.14 -33.22
N GLU A 603 10.36 10.53 -33.10
CA GLU A 603 11.48 10.75 -34.02
C GLU A 603 11.20 10.33 -35.47
N ASP A 604 10.37 9.31 -35.68
CA ASP A 604 10.00 8.78 -37.00
C ASP A 604 8.77 9.49 -37.59
N GLY A 605 8.22 10.48 -36.87
CA GLY A 605 6.99 11.16 -37.25
C GLY A 605 5.74 10.33 -36.93
N ASP A 606 5.88 9.25 -36.15
CA ASP A 606 4.78 8.36 -35.80
C ASP A 606 3.96 8.93 -34.65
N THR A 607 2.66 9.11 -34.88
CA THR A 607 1.70 9.48 -33.82
C THR A 607 1.30 8.25 -33.02
N ALA A 608 0.64 8.45 -31.87
CA ALA A 608 0.07 7.36 -31.08
C ALA A 608 -0.80 6.41 -31.92
N MET A 609 -1.51 6.92 -32.93
CA MET A 609 -2.33 6.11 -33.81
C MET A 609 -1.51 5.21 -34.75
N HIS A 610 -0.40 5.71 -35.29
CA HIS A 610 0.54 4.90 -36.09
C HIS A 610 1.03 3.71 -35.28
N MET A 611 1.49 3.96 -34.06
CA MET A 611 2.03 2.94 -33.15
C MET A 611 0.99 1.88 -32.76
N ALA A 612 -0.26 2.30 -32.51
CA ALA A 612 -1.36 1.39 -32.18
C ALA A 612 -1.63 0.37 -33.30
N LEU A 613 -1.53 0.80 -34.55
CA LEU A 613 -1.83 0.01 -35.75
C LEU A 613 -0.61 -0.77 -36.26
N GLU A 614 0.60 -0.24 -36.13
CA GLU A 614 1.84 -0.95 -36.51
C GLU A 614 2.09 -2.15 -35.58
N ARG A 615 1.88 -2.01 -34.27
CA ARG A 615 2.04 -3.12 -33.32
C ARG A 615 1.00 -4.23 -33.51
N GLN A 616 -0.20 -3.89 -34.00
CA GLN A 616 -1.20 -4.90 -34.38
C GLN A 616 -0.66 -5.84 -35.46
N GLN A 617 0.09 -5.33 -36.44
CA GLN A 617 0.71 -6.18 -37.47
C GLN A 617 1.82 -7.07 -36.89
N LEU A 618 2.61 -6.54 -35.95
CA LEU A 618 3.70 -7.29 -35.30
C LEU A 618 3.21 -8.35 -34.29
N MET A 619 2.14 -8.08 -33.55
CA MET A 619 1.51 -9.07 -32.65
C MET A 619 0.76 -10.16 -33.41
N ALA A 620 0.13 -9.84 -34.55
CA ALA A 620 -0.52 -10.83 -35.41
C ALA A 620 0.47 -11.87 -35.95
N LEU A 621 1.76 -11.52 -36.04
CA LEU A 621 2.86 -12.42 -36.42
C LEU A 621 3.51 -13.16 -35.25
N ALA A 622 3.23 -12.75 -34.00
CA ALA A 622 3.87 -13.26 -32.78
C ALA A 622 2.93 -14.10 -31.89
N LEU A 623 1.71 -14.44 -32.34
CA LEU A 623 0.75 -15.24 -31.59
C LEU A 623 1.07 -16.76 -31.64
N GLU A 624 2.14 -17.14 -30.96
CA GLU A 624 2.18 -18.37 -30.15
C GLU A 624 2.70 -17.97 -28.75
N LYS A 625 1.81 -18.02 -27.75
CA LYS A 625 2.05 -17.79 -26.30
C LYS A 625 1.92 -16.34 -25.80
N ARG A 626 0.73 -16.01 -25.31
CA ARG A 626 0.46 -15.63 -23.90
C ARG A 626 -1.02 -15.28 -23.74
N ASP A 627 -1.77 -16.16 -23.06
CA ASP A 627 -3.09 -15.84 -22.52
C ASP A 627 -2.91 -14.97 -21.26
N GLY A 628 -3.55 -13.81 -21.28
CA GLY A 628 -3.65 -12.89 -20.15
C GLY A 628 -4.78 -11.90 -20.38
N GLU A 629 -5.78 -11.94 -19.50
CA GLU A 629 -7.02 -11.16 -19.50
C GLU A 629 -6.76 -9.67 -19.76
N MET A 630 -7.23 -9.15 -20.90
CA MET A 630 -7.05 -7.76 -21.32
C MET A 630 -8.39 -7.10 -21.65
N GLY A 631 -8.76 -6.05 -20.91
CA GLY A 631 -9.54 -4.94 -21.44
C GLY A 631 -11.07 -5.07 -21.60
N ALA A 632 -11.79 -5.69 -20.65
CA ALA A 632 -13.25 -5.87 -20.76
C ALA A 632 -14.09 -4.56 -20.80
N SER A 633 -13.63 -3.43 -20.24
CA SER A 633 -14.50 -2.24 -20.09
C SER A 633 -14.60 -1.35 -21.33
N LEU A 634 -13.52 -1.15 -22.09
CA LEU A 634 -13.57 -0.38 -23.35
C LEU A 634 -14.12 -1.25 -24.49
N LEU A 635 -13.70 -2.52 -24.56
CA LEU A 635 -14.20 -3.48 -25.55
C LEU A 635 -15.73 -3.61 -25.44
N ALA A 636 -16.26 -3.76 -24.22
CA ALA A 636 -17.71 -3.82 -23.98
C ALA A 636 -18.43 -2.50 -24.31
N LYS A 637 -17.84 -1.34 -24.05
CA LYS A 637 -18.44 -0.03 -24.39
C LYS A 637 -18.46 0.25 -25.89
N LEU A 638 -17.42 -0.16 -26.61
CA LEU A 638 -17.37 -0.08 -28.08
C LEU A 638 -18.33 -1.10 -28.71
N GLN A 639 -18.40 -2.33 -28.19
CA GLN A 639 -19.38 -3.36 -28.60
C GLN A 639 -20.82 -2.93 -28.31
N ALA A 640 -21.08 -2.23 -27.19
CA ALA A 640 -22.40 -1.70 -26.85
C ALA A 640 -22.84 -0.48 -27.70
N SER A 641 -21.94 0.12 -28.49
CA SER A 641 -22.27 1.26 -29.36
C SER A 641 -23.05 0.87 -30.64
N GLY A 642 -23.39 -0.41 -30.80
CA GLY A 642 -24.38 -0.91 -31.77
C GLY A 642 -23.92 -0.93 -33.24
N PHE A 643 -22.67 -0.58 -33.54
CA PHE A 643 -22.15 -0.50 -34.90
C PHE A 643 -21.30 -1.69 -35.33
N LEU A 644 -20.92 -2.55 -34.38
CA LEU A 644 -20.06 -3.70 -34.62
C LEU A 644 -20.95 -4.94 -34.71
N GLY A 645 -21.01 -5.54 -35.89
CA GLY A 645 -21.40 -6.95 -36.02
C GLY A 645 -20.41 -7.87 -35.28
N ASN A 646 -20.42 -9.18 -35.58
CA ASN A 646 -19.51 -10.20 -35.03
C ASN A 646 -18.01 -10.00 -35.41
N VAL A 647 -17.44 -8.81 -35.21
CA VAL A 647 -16.04 -8.49 -35.47
C VAL A 647 -15.34 -8.37 -34.12
N GLU A 648 -14.45 -9.32 -33.83
CA GLU A 648 -13.53 -9.22 -32.69
C GLU A 648 -12.50 -8.11 -32.96
N LEU A 649 -12.61 -7.00 -32.23
CA LEU A 649 -11.62 -5.91 -32.29
C LEU A 649 -10.42 -6.27 -31.42
N ASN A 650 -9.22 -6.20 -31.99
CA ASN A 650 -7.98 -6.32 -31.21
C ASN A 650 -7.69 -5.02 -30.43
N VAL A 651 -6.81 -5.12 -29.42
CA VAL A 651 -6.48 -4.01 -28.51
C VAL A 651 -5.93 -2.79 -29.27
N GLY A 652 -5.08 -3.00 -30.29
CA GLY A 652 -4.52 -1.92 -31.10
C GLY A 652 -5.58 -1.15 -31.89
N THR A 653 -6.49 -1.88 -32.56
CA THR A 653 -7.63 -1.28 -33.27
C THR A 653 -8.58 -0.56 -32.31
N ALA A 654 -8.85 -1.11 -31.12
CA ALA A 654 -9.69 -0.47 -30.12
C ALA A 654 -9.08 0.84 -29.60
N ILE A 655 -7.76 0.86 -29.35
CA ILE A 655 -7.02 2.08 -29.00
C ILE A 655 -7.07 3.07 -30.16
N ALA A 656 -6.85 2.64 -31.41
CA ALA A 656 -6.94 3.52 -32.57
C ALA A 656 -8.33 4.13 -32.75
N CYS A 657 -9.41 3.34 -32.57
CA CYS A 657 -10.78 3.86 -32.60
C CYS A 657 -11.03 4.90 -31.49
N TYR A 658 -10.51 4.65 -30.28
CA TYR A 658 -10.59 5.60 -29.17
C TYR A 658 -9.81 6.89 -29.49
N LEU A 659 -8.59 6.79 -29.99
CA LEU A 659 -7.78 7.96 -30.39
C LEU A 659 -8.45 8.75 -31.51
N ALA A 660 -9.04 8.08 -32.52
CA ALA A 660 -9.81 8.73 -33.59
C ALA A 660 -11.01 9.51 -33.04
N GLN A 661 -11.70 8.94 -32.04
CA GLN A 661 -12.81 9.60 -31.36
C GLN A 661 -12.35 10.82 -30.54
N GLU A 662 -11.12 10.82 -30.03
CA GLU A 662 -10.54 11.92 -29.24
C GLU A 662 -9.76 12.93 -30.11
N GLY A 663 -9.92 12.86 -31.44
CA GLY A 663 -9.38 13.86 -32.38
C GLY A 663 -8.00 13.55 -32.98
N ALA A 664 -7.58 12.28 -32.98
CA ALA A 664 -6.38 11.87 -33.70
C ALA A 664 -6.56 12.02 -35.22
N ASP A 665 -5.56 12.58 -35.90
CA ASP A 665 -5.56 12.74 -37.35
C ASP A 665 -5.27 11.40 -38.04
N ILE A 666 -6.33 10.85 -38.66
CA ILE A 666 -6.28 9.57 -39.37
C ILE A 666 -5.54 9.65 -40.72
N ASN A 667 -5.25 10.85 -41.24
CA ASN A 667 -4.59 11.06 -42.53
C ASN A 667 -3.18 11.65 -42.40
N TYR A 668 -2.70 11.91 -41.17
CA TYR A 668 -1.36 12.45 -40.96
C TYR A 668 -0.31 11.47 -41.47
N ALA A 669 0.59 11.91 -42.35
CA ALA A 669 1.66 11.07 -42.86
C ALA A 669 2.93 11.21 -42.02
N ASN A 670 3.47 10.10 -41.53
CA ASN A 670 4.76 10.06 -40.84
C ASN A 670 5.95 10.37 -41.78
N HIS A 671 7.18 10.35 -41.28
CA HIS A 671 8.37 10.62 -42.12
C HIS A 671 8.59 9.57 -43.23
N ARG A 672 7.92 8.41 -43.17
CA ARG A 672 7.91 7.38 -44.23
C ARG A 672 6.81 7.62 -45.27
N GLY A 673 6.03 8.70 -45.13
CA GLY A 673 4.92 9.04 -46.02
C GLY A 673 3.70 8.12 -45.87
N LYS A 674 3.59 7.39 -44.76
CA LYS A 674 2.45 6.51 -44.48
C LYS A 674 1.53 7.18 -43.46
N SER A 675 0.22 7.15 -43.72
CA SER A 675 -0.80 7.52 -42.74
C SER A 675 -1.18 6.34 -41.83
N PRO A 676 -1.85 6.55 -40.69
CA PRO A 676 -2.34 5.46 -39.85
C PRO A 676 -3.23 4.48 -40.63
N LEU A 677 -4.04 4.98 -41.56
CA LEU A 677 -4.91 4.14 -42.39
C LEU A 677 -4.14 3.28 -43.40
N ASP A 678 -2.98 3.74 -43.88
CA ASP A 678 -2.12 2.95 -44.78
C ASP A 678 -1.48 1.75 -44.07
N LEU A 679 -1.47 1.74 -42.74
CA LEU A 679 -1.02 0.63 -41.89
C LEU A 679 -2.13 -0.40 -41.64
N VAL A 680 -3.33 -0.24 -42.20
CA VAL A 680 -4.43 -1.20 -42.01
C VAL A 680 -4.68 -1.98 -43.28
N THR A 681 -4.56 -3.31 -43.21
CA THR A 681 -4.82 -4.19 -44.36
C THR A 681 -6.30 -4.55 -44.54
N ASP A 682 -7.08 -4.58 -43.45
CA ASP A 682 -8.52 -4.88 -43.50
C ASP A 682 -9.35 -3.60 -43.71
N GLY A 683 -9.99 -3.50 -44.88
CA GLY A 683 -10.86 -2.36 -45.23
C GLY A 683 -12.04 -2.15 -44.28
N ARG A 684 -12.48 -3.17 -43.53
CA ARG A 684 -13.53 -3.02 -42.50
C ARG A 684 -13.03 -2.22 -41.31
N ILE A 685 -11.78 -2.43 -40.88
CA ILE A 685 -11.17 -1.67 -39.78
C ILE A 685 -10.96 -0.21 -40.19
N VAL A 686 -10.55 0.03 -41.43
CA VAL A 686 -10.46 1.39 -41.99
C VAL A 686 -11.80 2.11 -41.91
N GLN A 687 -12.90 1.43 -42.27
CA GLN A 687 -14.23 2.04 -42.19
C GLN A 687 -14.63 2.34 -40.74
N ILE A 688 -14.42 1.40 -39.81
CA ILE A 688 -14.71 1.61 -38.38
C ILE A 688 -13.95 2.83 -37.85
N ILE A 689 -12.65 2.95 -38.12
CA ILE A 689 -11.83 4.10 -37.68
C ILE A 689 -12.38 5.42 -38.24
N LYS A 690 -12.79 5.44 -39.52
CA LYS A 690 -13.41 6.62 -40.15
C LYS A 690 -14.74 6.99 -39.47
N ASP A 691 -15.57 6.01 -39.15
CA ASP A 691 -16.86 6.22 -38.48
C ASP A 691 -16.64 6.82 -37.06
N PHE A 692 -15.64 6.34 -36.32
CA PHE A 692 -15.28 6.90 -35.01
C PHE A 692 -14.70 8.31 -35.10
N SER A 693 -13.91 8.63 -36.14
CA SER A 693 -13.44 10.00 -36.43
C SER A 693 -14.59 10.95 -36.80
N GLN A 694 -15.64 10.45 -37.45
CA GLN A 694 -16.83 11.24 -37.77
C GLN A 694 -17.59 11.67 -36.50
N LYS A 695 -17.70 10.79 -35.49
CA LYS A 695 -18.34 11.12 -34.21
C LYS A 695 -17.67 12.30 -33.50
N PHE A 696 -16.34 12.45 -33.61
CA PHE A 696 -15.65 13.62 -33.08
C PHE A 696 -16.12 14.92 -33.77
N ARG A 697 -16.26 14.88 -35.11
CA ARG A 697 -16.80 16.01 -35.88
C ARG A 697 -18.26 16.31 -35.52
N ASP A 698 -19.09 15.30 -35.36
CA ASP A 698 -20.50 15.47 -34.99
C ASP A 698 -20.69 16.01 -33.56
N GLN A 699 -19.79 15.63 -32.63
CA GLN A 699 -19.75 16.17 -31.26
C GLN A 699 -19.32 17.65 -31.24
N GLN A 700 -18.47 18.10 -32.17
CA GLN A 700 -18.16 19.52 -32.30
C GLN A 700 -19.34 20.31 -32.88
N VAL A 701 -20.02 19.80 -33.90
CA VAL A 701 -21.15 20.48 -34.57
C VAL A 701 -22.40 20.60 -33.69
N SER A 702 -22.64 19.65 -32.79
CA SER A 702 -23.80 19.67 -31.86
C SER A 702 -23.62 20.63 -30.67
N SER A 703 -22.40 21.08 -30.40
CA SER A 703 -22.09 22.00 -29.28
C SER A 703 -22.34 23.49 -29.59
N ASP A 704 -22.68 23.84 -30.84
CA ASP A 704 -22.88 25.23 -31.29
C ASP A 704 -24.32 25.78 -31.14
N SER A 705 -25.23 25.07 -30.44
CA SER A 705 -26.67 25.45 -30.41
C SER A 705 -27.32 25.76 -29.05
N SER A 706 -26.60 25.85 -27.93
CA SER A 706 -27.14 26.32 -26.62
C SER A 706 -26.03 26.76 -25.65
N PRO A 707 -26.22 27.78 -24.77
CA PRO A 707 -25.13 28.33 -23.96
C PRO A 707 -24.92 27.61 -22.60
N ILE A 708 -23.64 27.32 -22.29
CA ILE A 708 -22.99 26.92 -21.00
C ILE A 708 -23.37 25.51 -20.46
N THR A 709 -22.51 24.56 -20.10
CA THR A 709 -21.17 24.51 -19.47
C THR A 709 -20.38 23.27 -19.94
N CYS A 710 -19.17 23.43 -20.50
CA CYS A 710 -18.25 22.31 -20.72
C CYS A 710 -16.84 22.69 -20.26
N SER A 711 -16.26 21.85 -19.39
CA SER A 711 -14.98 22.04 -18.72
C SER A 711 -13.82 22.08 -19.72
N LEU A 712 -13.20 23.26 -19.86
CA LEU A 712 -12.01 23.47 -20.67
C LEU A 712 -10.78 22.79 -20.03
N ARG A 713 -10.24 21.77 -20.70
CA ARG A 713 -8.89 21.24 -20.45
C ARG A 713 -7.87 22.23 -21.03
N ARG A 714 -6.91 22.66 -20.20
CA ARG A 714 -5.86 23.62 -20.56
C ARG A 714 -4.66 22.88 -21.16
N VAL A 715 -4.39 23.13 -22.44
CA VAL A 715 -3.12 22.82 -23.12
C VAL A 715 -2.17 24.02 -22.90
N HIS A 716 -0.97 23.77 -22.42
CA HIS A 716 0.13 24.75 -22.46
C HIS A 716 0.98 24.45 -23.71
N THR A 717 0.85 25.25 -24.77
CA THR A 717 1.84 25.30 -25.85
C THR A 717 2.70 26.54 -25.71
N THR A 718 4.01 26.35 -25.86
CA THR A 718 4.99 27.41 -26.10
C THR A 718 4.98 27.81 -27.58
N PRO A 719 5.36 29.06 -27.93
CA PRO A 719 5.08 29.63 -29.23
C PRO A 719 6.17 29.23 -30.23
N ASN A 720 5.80 28.57 -31.32
CA ASN A 720 6.41 28.71 -32.66
C ASN A 720 5.72 27.72 -33.61
N THR A 721 4.68 28.16 -34.32
CA THR A 721 4.37 27.84 -35.72
C THR A 721 3.19 28.72 -36.11
N MET A 722 3.37 29.57 -37.12
CA MET A 722 2.29 30.37 -37.71
C MET A 722 1.53 29.55 -38.73
N THR A 723 0.21 29.44 -38.56
CA THR A 723 -0.74 29.32 -39.68
C THR A 723 -2.05 30.00 -39.30
N ASN A 724 -2.44 30.98 -40.12
CA ASN A 724 -3.68 31.75 -39.98
C ASN A 724 -4.89 30.88 -40.37
N LEU A 725 -5.88 30.78 -39.50
CA LEU A 725 -7.29 30.64 -39.88
C LEU A 725 -8.16 31.40 -38.88
N SER A 726 -8.85 32.42 -39.38
CA SER A 726 -9.74 33.29 -38.62
C SER A 726 -11.10 32.61 -38.39
N VAL A 727 -11.44 32.38 -37.12
CA VAL A 727 -12.82 32.13 -36.67
C VAL A 727 -13.08 33.08 -35.50
N ALA A 728 -14.20 33.82 -35.56
CA ALA A 728 -14.58 34.82 -34.57
C ALA A 728 -14.69 34.18 -33.16
N SER A 729 -13.83 34.62 -32.25
CA SER A 729 -13.65 34.08 -30.90
C SER A 729 -14.76 34.54 -29.96
N LEU A 730 -15.46 33.59 -29.32
CA LEU A 730 -16.11 33.80 -28.03
C LEU A 730 -15.01 34.02 -26.99
N ALA A 731 -15.14 35.08 -26.21
CA ALA A 731 -14.04 35.61 -25.43
C ALA A 731 -13.86 34.85 -24.09
N VAL A 732 -12.67 34.28 -23.90
CA VAL A 732 -12.31 33.40 -22.78
C VAL A 732 -11.71 34.22 -21.62
N PRO A 733 -12.07 33.96 -20.34
CA PRO A 733 -11.38 34.56 -19.19
C PRO A 733 -9.90 34.19 -19.18
N SER A 734 -9.05 35.20 -19.13
CA SER A 734 -7.59 35.05 -19.19
C SER A 734 -6.97 35.63 -17.92
N GLU A 735 -5.76 35.19 -17.58
CA GLU A 735 -5.07 35.64 -16.38
C GLU A 735 -4.68 37.12 -16.49
N CYS A 736 -5.11 37.94 -15.52
CA CYS A 736 -4.71 39.34 -15.44
C CYS A 736 -3.23 39.44 -15.06
N LEU A 737 -2.41 40.11 -15.88
CA LEU A 737 -0.96 40.27 -15.61
C LEU A 737 -0.63 41.11 -14.36
N VAL A 738 -1.63 41.63 -13.65
CA VAL A 738 -1.44 42.45 -12.44
C VAL A 738 -1.86 41.70 -11.17
N CYS A 739 -3.03 41.06 -11.18
CA CYS A 739 -3.56 40.37 -9.99
C CYS A 739 -3.53 38.84 -10.09
N SER A 740 -3.12 38.28 -11.24
CA SER A 740 -3.11 36.83 -11.52
C SER A 740 -4.47 36.13 -11.36
N GLU A 741 -5.56 36.89 -11.26
CA GLU A 741 -6.92 36.35 -11.27
C GLU A 741 -7.42 36.12 -12.70
N LEU A 742 -8.24 35.08 -12.88
CA LEU A 742 -8.92 34.79 -14.14
C LEU A 742 -10.09 35.76 -14.35
N ALA A 743 -9.99 36.61 -15.36
CA ALA A 743 -11.01 37.61 -15.66
C ALA A 743 -11.12 37.88 -17.16
N LEU A 744 -12.23 38.50 -17.58
CA LEU A 744 -12.35 39.03 -18.93
C LEU A 744 -11.44 40.27 -19.05
N LEU A 745 -10.42 40.17 -19.91
CA LEU A 745 -9.40 41.21 -20.04
C LEU A 745 -9.88 42.36 -20.92
N ILE A 746 -9.48 43.58 -20.53
CA ILE A 746 -9.84 44.83 -21.18
C ILE A 746 -8.89 45.14 -22.34
N HIS A 747 -9.46 45.53 -23.48
CA HIS A 747 -8.71 45.92 -24.67
C HIS A 747 -8.27 47.38 -24.57
N PHE A 748 -6.96 47.61 -24.77
CA PHE A 748 -6.35 48.94 -24.74
C PHE A 748 -6.09 49.50 -26.13
N PHE A 749 -6.55 50.71 -26.42
CA PHE A 749 -6.29 51.41 -27.68
C PHE A 749 -5.19 52.48 -27.55
N PRO A 750 -4.28 52.61 -28.54
CA PRO A 750 -4.28 51.97 -29.86
C PRO A 750 -3.58 50.60 -29.94
N CYS A 751 -2.93 50.14 -28.86
CA CYS A 751 -2.06 48.96 -28.93
C CYS A 751 -2.76 47.59 -29.04
N GLN A 752 -4.09 47.56 -28.92
CA GLN A 752 -4.97 46.39 -28.94
C GLN A 752 -4.63 45.26 -27.95
N HIS A 753 -3.70 45.48 -27.02
CA HIS A 753 -3.38 44.50 -25.98
C HIS A 753 -4.54 44.34 -25.00
N SER A 754 -4.87 43.07 -24.70
CA SER A 754 -5.84 42.67 -23.69
C SER A 754 -5.12 41.81 -22.65
N ILE A 755 -4.71 42.45 -21.55
CA ILE A 755 -3.70 41.90 -20.62
C ILE A 755 -4.07 42.05 -19.15
N VAL A 756 -5.10 42.84 -18.82
CA VAL A 756 -5.50 43.11 -17.44
C VAL A 756 -7.03 43.10 -17.29
N CYS A 757 -7.51 42.70 -16.12
CA CYS A 757 -8.94 42.68 -15.80
C CYS A 757 -9.52 44.10 -15.70
N GLU A 758 -10.85 44.21 -15.68
CA GLU A 758 -11.54 45.49 -15.58
C GLU A 758 -11.05 46.33 -14.40
N GLU A 759 -10.97 45.74 -13.21
CA GLU A 759 -10.59 46.44 -11.97
C GLU A 759 -9.14 46.96 -12.02
N CYS A 760 -8.20 46.14 -12.49
CA CYS A 760 -6.80 46.53 -12.67
C CYS A 760 -6.61 47.56 -13.79
N SER A 761 -7.50 47.57 -14.79
CA SER A 761 -7.43 48.50 -15.92
C SER A 761 -7.80 49.95 -15.54
N ARG A 762 -8.64 50.16 -14.52
CA ARG A 762 -9.26 51.47 -14.22
C ARG A 762 -8.23 52.58 -14.02
N ARG A 763 -7.11 52.30 -13.35
CA ARG A 763 -6.07 53.30 -13.03
C ARG A 763 -4.92 53.38 -14.04
N MET A 764 -4.89 52.52 -15.05
CA MET A 764 -3.79 52.48 -16.04
C MET A 764 -3.88 53.61 -17.07
N LYS A 765 -2.77 54.32 -17.26
CA LYS A 765 -2.62 55.36 -18.31
C LYS A 765 -1.67 54.92 -19.45
N LYS A 766 -0.87 53.88 -19.25
CA LYS A 766 0.02 53.26 -20.25
C LYS A 766 -0.10 51.73 -20.18
N CYS A 767 0.02 51.05 -21.32
CA CYS A 767 -0.04 49.60 -21.40
C CYS A 767 1.26 48.98 -20.85
N ILE A 768 1.17 48.11 -19.85
CA ILE A 768 2.38 47.53 -19.22
C ILE A 768 3.19 46.61 -20.16
N LYS A 769 2.56 46.05 -21.20
CA LYS A 769 3.23 45.17 -22.18
C LYS A 769 4.02 45.91 -23.25
N CYS A 770 3.55 47.08 -23.70
CA CYS A 770 4.16 47.83 -24.81
C CYS A 770 4.49 49.29 -24.51
N GLN A 771 4.19 49.76 -23.30
CA GLN A 771 4.42 51.12 -22.79
C GLN A 771 3.71 52.27 -23.53
N VAL A 772 2.85 51.95 -24.51
CA VAL A 772 2.03 52.93 -25.25
C VAL A 772 0.95 53.54 -24.35
N THR A 773 0.74 54.85 -24.46
CA THR A 773 -0.32 55.59 -23.74
C THR A 773 -1.71 55.10 -24.16
N ILE A 774 -2.53 54.74 -23.17
CA ILE A 774 -3.87 54.19 -23.38
C ILE A 774 -4.84 55.36 -23.56
N THR A 775 -5.51 55.41 -24.70
CA THR A 775 -6.49 56.46 -25.04
C THR A 775 -7.92 56.01 -24.82
N LYS A 776 -8.22 54.71 -24.99
CA LYS A 776 -9.54 54.10 -24.74
C LYS A 776 -9.39 52.70 -24.15
N LYS A 777 -10.39 52.30 -23.33
CA LYS A 777 -10.45 51.01 -22.63
C LYS A 777 -11.81 50.38 -22.89
N LEU A 778 -11.82 49.25 -23.60
CA LEU A 778 -13.05 48.58 -24.01
C LEU A 778 -13.16 47.20 -23.38
N LYS A 779 -14.35 46.88 -22.87
CA LYS A 779 -14.75 45.52 -22.49
C LYS A 779 -14.98 44.69 -23.77
N GLN A 780 -15.13 43.38 -23.58
CA GLN A 780 -15.31 42.43 -24.70
C GLN A 780 -16.64 42.60 -25.43
N ASP A 781 -17.65 43.18 -24.80
CA ASP A 781 -18.93 43.60 -25.39
C ASP A 781 -18.86 44.98 -26.08
N SER A 782 -17.65 45.54 -26.23
CA SER A 782 -17.39 46.87 -26.80
C SER A 782 -17.93 48.05 -25.98
N THR A 783 -18.26 47.86 -24.70
CA THR A 783 -18.61 48.97 -23.79
C THR A 783 -17.35 49.61 -23.18
N GLU A 784 -17.37 50.93 -22.98
CA GLU A 784 -16.26 51.66 -22.35
C GLU A 784 -16.28 51.47 -20.82
N VAL A 785 -15.10 51.24 -20.23
CA VAL A 785 -14.97 51.01 -18.77
C VAL A 785 -15.16 52.34 -18.03
N GLU A 786 -16.29 52.50 -17.33
CA GLU A 786 -16.55 53.66 -16.48
C GLU A 786 -15.60 53.75 -15.28
N CYS A 787 -15.03 54.93 -15.07
CA CYS A 787 -14.05 55.20 -14.03
C CYS A 787 -14.68 55.91 -12.82
N SER A 788 -15.49 55.19 -12.03
CA SER A 788 -15.88 55.64 -10.68
C SER A 788 -16.22 54.45 -9.75
N PRO A 789 -15.90 54.48 -8.44
CA PRO A 789 -16.16 53.35 -7.54
C PRO A 789 -17.56 53.41 -6.91
N SER A 790 -18.30 52.29 -6.90
CA SER A 790 -19.58 52.12 -6.19
C SER A 790 -19.36 51.62 -4.75
N SER A 791 -20.16 52.14 -3.82
CA SER A 791 -19.88 52.26 -2.39
C SER A 791 -20.24 51.08 -1.49
N GLU A 792 -20.89 50.03 -1.99
CA GLU A 792 -21.40 48.92 -1.15
C GLU A 792 -20.39 47.78 -0.92
N CYS A 793 -19.41 47.59 -1.82
CA CYS A 793 -18.33 46.61 -1.65
C CYS A 793 -17.22 47.09 -0.69
N THR A 794 -17.20 48.39 -0.38
CA THR A 794 -16.11 49.05 0.37
C THR A 794 -16.08 48.72 1.86
N GLU A 795 -17.23 48.48 2.51
CA GLU A 795 -17.28 48.24 3.96
C GLU A 795 -16.79 46.84 4.33
N GLN A 796 -17.16 45.82 3.55
CA GLN A 796 -16.68 44.43 3.76
C GLN A 796 -15.21 44.27 3.39
N ARG A 797 -14.72 44.97 2.34
CA ARG A 797 -13.28 45.01 2.00
C ARG A 797 -12.47 45.75 3.06
N LYS A 798 -12.96 46.89 3.56
CA LYS A 798 -12.31 47.62 4.67
C LYS A 798 -12.23 46.77 5.93
N LEU A 799 -13.30 46.07 6.30
CA LEU A 799 -13.28 45.19 7.47
C LEU A 799 -12.30 44.01 7.29
N MET A 800 -12.24 43.43 6.09
CA MET A 800 -11.30 42.35 5.79
C MET A 800 -9.84 42.83 5.77
N GLU A 801 -9.57 43.99 5.19
CA GLU A 801 -8.25 44.64 5.21
C GLU A 801 -7.85 45.06 6.63
N GLU A 802 -8.80 45.54 7.45
CA GLU A 802 -8.55 45.91 8.85
C GLU A 802 -8.26 44.67 9.71
N LEU A 803 -8.97 43.56 9.49
CA LEU A 803 -8.71 42.28 10.16
C LEU A 803 -7.39 41.64 9.71
N GLN A 804 -7.07 41.67 8.41
CA GLN A 804 -5.78 41.18 7.89
C GLN A 804 -4.61 42.06 8.35
N SER A 805 -4.80 43.38 8.41
CA SER A 805 -3.82 44.30 8.97
C SER A 805 -3.63 44.06 10.47
N ARG A 806 -4.69 43.80 11.23
CA ARG A 806 -4.59 43.44 12.66
C ARG A 806 -3.86 42.12 12.85
N TYR A 807 -4.14 41.12 12.02
CA TYR A 807 -3.49 39.82 12.08
C TYR A 807 -1.98 39.93 11.80
N ARG A 808 -1.58 40.64 10.73
CA ARG A 808 -0.16 40.92 10.46
C ARG A 808 0.51 41.72 11.57
N GLN A 809 -0.16 42.74 12.11
CA GLN A 809 0.37 43.49 13.25
C GLN A 809 0.51 42.64 14.52
N MET A 810 -0.30 41.58 14.68
CA MET A 810 -0.16 40.63 15.77
C MET A 810 0.98 39.65 15.51
N GLU A 811 1.13 39.13 14.29
CA GLU A 811 2.25 38.26 13.89
C GLU A 811 3.60 38.99 14.01
N GLU A 812 3.71 40.21 13.48
CA GLU A 812 4.92 41.05 13.59
C GLU A 812 5.32 41.38 15.04
N ARG A 813 4.37 41.33 15.99
CA ARG A 813 4.64 41.57 17.41
C ARG A 813 5.15 40.34 18.15
N ILE A 814 4.95 39.15 17.59
CA ILE A 814 5.35 37.89 18.22
C ILE A 814 6.48 37.19 17.45
N THR A 815 6.87 37.65 16.26
CA THR A 815 8.00 37.14 15.50
C THR A 815 9.32 37.82 15.86
N CYS A 816 10.40 37.06 15.79
CA CYS A 816 11.73 37.53 16.15
C CYS A 816 12.18 38.59 15.13
N PRO A 817 12.58 39.79 15.56
CA PRO A 817 12.98 40.88 14.67
C PRO A 817 14.32 40.64 13.94
N ILE A 818 14.95 39.47 14.14
CA ILE A 818 16.29 39.13 13.62
C ILE A 818 16.17 38.09 12.51
N CYS A 819 15.60 36.92 12.81
CA CYS A 819 15.38 35.88 11.80
C CYS A 819 14.05 36.04 11.07
N ILE A 820 13.06 36.73 11.66
CA ILE A 820 11.69 36.88 11.12
C ILE A 820 10.91 35.55 11.04
N ASP A 821 11.60 34.41 11.14
CA ASP A 821 11.06 33.06 11.01
C ASP A 821 10.55 32.45 12.32
N ASP A 822 11.16 32.78 13.46
CA ASP A 822 10.83 32.20 14.78
C ASP A 822 10.09 33.19 15.70
N GLN A 823 9.33 32.68 16.67
CA GLN A 823 8.65 33.53 17.67
C GLN A 823 9.58 34.06 18.77
N ILE A 824 9.24 35.23 19.31
CA ILE A 824 9.88 35.83 20.48
C ILE A 824 9.54 34.98 21.71
N LYS A 825 10.53 34.28 22.24
CA LYS A 825 10.43 33.50 23.51
C LYS A 825 11.36 34.02 24.60
N LEU A 826 12.17 35.03 24.28
CA LEU A 826 13.10 35.69 25.19
C LEU A 826 12.91 37.20 25.12
N VAL A 827 12.88 37.86 26.27
CA VAL A 827 12.84 39.32 26.40
C VAL A 827 14.04 39.79 27.22
N PHE A 828 14.69 40.86 26.76
CA PHE A 828 15.79 41.53 27.45
C PHE A 828 15.25 42.56 28.46
N GLN A 829 16.04 42.94 29.47
CA GLN A 829 15.65 44.00 30.43
C GLN A 829 15.24 45.34 29.79
N CYS A 830 15.70 45.62 28.57
CA CYS A 830 15.29 46.81 27.81
C CYS A 830 13.89 46.70 27.17
N GLY A 831 13.16 45.59 27.38
CA GLY A 831 11.80 45.35 26.89
C GLY A 831 11.69 44.76 25.48
N HIS A 832 12.79 44.62 24.75
CA HIS A 832 12.82 44.02 23.42
C HIS A 832 13.07 42.52 23.49
N GLY A 833 12.55 41.75 22.54
CA GLY A 833 12.69 40.29 22.53
C GLY A 833 13.23 39.69 21.24
N SER A 834 13.70 38.45 21.32
CA SER A 834 14.17 37.63 20.20
C SER A 834 13.80 36.17 20.40
N CYS A 835 14.00 35.34 19.37
CA CYS A 835 13.99 33.89 19.56
C CYS A 835 15.24 33.44 20.36
N PRO A 836 15.22 32.24 20.96
CA PRO A 836 16.35 31.68 21.71
C PRO A 836 17.65 31.64 20.90
N ASP A 837 17.58 31.16 19.67
CA ASP A 837 18.74 30.95 18.81
C ASP A 837 19.42 32.27 18.45
N CYS A 838 18.64 33.26 18.01
CA CYS A 838 19.19 34.59 17.69
C CYS A 838 19.74 35.33 18.92
N SER A 839 19.26 35.06 20.15
CA SER A 839 19.73 35.76 21.35
C SER A 839 21.11 35.30 21.83
N THR A 840 21.51 34.07 21.49
CA THR A 840 22.72 33.42 22.02
C THR A 840 23.99 34.20 21.68
N ALA A 841 24.05 34.77 20.48
CA ALA A 841 25.22 35.53 20.00
C ALA A 841 25.18 37.04 20.33
N LEU A 842 24.09 37.56 20.91
CA LEU A 842 23.91 39.00 21.13
C LEU A 842 24.47 39.46 22.47
N THR A 843 25.38 40.42 22.47
CA THR A 843 25.84 41.12 23.69
C THR A 843 25.12 42.46 23.90
N VAL A 844 24.48 42.97 22.85
CA VAL A 844 23.79 44.26 22.81
C VAL A 844 22.45 44.09 22.10
N CYS A 845 21.39 44.73 22.60
CA CYS A 845 20.07 44.67 22.00
C CYS A 845 20.10 45.27 20.59
N PRO A 846 19.65 44.56 19.54
CA PRO A 846 19.70 45.06 18.17
C PRO A 846 18.74 46.22 17.91
N ILE A 847 17.71 46.40 18.75
CA ILE A 847 16.70 47.46 18.60
C ILE A 847 17.16 48.75 19.30
N CYS A 848 17.42 48.71 20.61
CA CYS A 848 17.76 49.92 21.37
C CYS A 848 19.25 50.11 21.66
N ARG A 849 20.11 49.18 21.22
CA ARG A 849 21.57 49.21 21.38
C ARG A 849 22.06 49.25 22.84
N GLN A 850 21.23 48.89 23.81
CA GLN A 850 21.63 48.73 25.21
C GLN A 850 22.28 47.36 25.45
N ALA A 851 23.25 47.29 26.36
CA ALA A 851 23.90 46.02 26.72
C ALA A 851 22.89 45.03 27.35
N ILE A 852 22.90 43.78 26.89
CA ILE A 852 21.99 42.74 27.37
C ILE A 852 22.55 42.18 28.68
N ARG A 853 21.93 42.58 29.81
CA ARG A 853 22.35 42.14 31.16
C ARG A 853 21.66 40.85 31.61
N GLU A 854 20.42 40.65 31.18
CA GLU A 854 19.61 39.50 31.57
C GLU A 854 18.65 39.13 30.43
N ARG A 855 18.39 37.83 30.29
CA ARG A 855 17.49 37.24 29.29
C ARG A 855 16.39 36.49 30.02
N ILE A 856 15.15 36.93 29.86
CA ILE A 856 13.99 36.40 30.56
C ILE A 856 13.18 35.58 29.56
N HIS A 857 12.95 34.30 29.86
CA HIS A 857 12.05 33.46 29.08
C HIS A 857 10.60 33.87 29.33
N ILE A 858 9.88 34.21 28.27
CA ILE A 858 8.45 34.44 28.33
C ILE A 858 7.73 33.18 27.86
N PHE A 859 6.80 32.68 28.67
CA PHE A 859 5.86 31.65 28.26
C PHE A 859 4.71 32.37 27.52
N VAL A 860 4.60 32.13 26.22
CA VAL A 860 3.47 32.58 25.39
C VAL A 860 2.61 31.38 25.08
#